data_AF-A0A9D2GCD7-F1
#
_entry.id   AF-A0A9D2GCD7-F1
#
_cell.length_a   1.000
_cell.length_b   1.000
_cell.length_c   1.000
_cell.angle_alpha   90.00
_cell.angle_beta   90.00
_cell.angle_gamma   90.00
#
_symmetry.space_group_name_H-M   'P 1'
#
loop_
_entity.id
_entity.type
_entity.pdbx_description
1 polymer ?
#
loop_
_entity_poly.entity_id
_entity_poly.type
_entity_poly.pdbx_seq_one_letter_code
_entity_poly.pdbx_strand_id
1 'polypeptide(L)'
;MRSSKFFTVLVLTMILMMGLSFGAMADDTEYTFVQDDPNLATKFKIDKLIADGYATNDIYIGTTQAYLESIGKEADGATPIFKDGLAWNAGDILITNGKVGIVLCVGSADPWGYPSGSILDAGRVTLPEGAVDQGGNVDWTKAEFGEDTILTCQLLFNGWDAWAPVNAGMTSFRIVYYDYENKKVVDAGAPNGKISVEVFRKFQVPDSGDERDFDVYSYYTIDPGAEYAYMYDYIINKENEAVTSAINQEISLSNKGGVGLEASRVPELQSSMTYNFVTDDNGDITKQFGTSLITPGENRSMGSQTDAHPVTSIGGAPGYREHAFEDPVYDIGESRVYESYLYISDECSWQDTYNFYAEAKGLDTFNVSGSVTTGDGSKAKYATVVVYKDGAYHGWVMTDAEGNYTVDLPNESGDYTFAVEYNGTEPSAQSAAIQPNEEPQTVNLETGATKVPVTFEFVDTEGNPVWGRVSAGTVGNAMYTGQTYFLSDNGEGHVEVNGSYGPGTVSEVKKGIVTAYVTPGEYEATAYGEGYNFYGKIVSATSGDTVLKPAKELDGSITVSGNTETATKWTVVVEFDNETPENWYTIDNHHHGQRMDAFTIPEIVAKAQVTAGLDVLTLDDHEYVIDNWPVYQWGRVMDIVGYMPSEEVTASWAHFDIMPLTIDAYEQHLDRNQENHVVNTNQSLKGILDQGHEFGASIGAMHPTSSYGMLLADDNKTAPGGLVDDFDGLETQFSANHTNEAMAYWTAYIEESSHRNVEVERPHYIWASTDIHQSATSTGSGANRSYVFLENGDAISEENFDTFGLEFARSEALGHAFNSSGVVIIPATDGLMYGKTYWTDENGDFTMEFDISSLANLQTLYVFSDEGNRKQASDFNGFKYLYDTIDLTRYGRNSINDVKVELSGLDGKNWFAFGVVDEAGKMAFTNPIWVNGTDVKDQTITAVEFQTEPTLPDSLTAGAEITAPTSAGILITTPWSVRMAEDWALVGGQYGDKAVDGRIYTYRLTYEAPQGYVFDQALGEEKGWKVNADGTVLTYTVEVPCGETVGSFDDCVDKWMDEATRYLRARGIAEGVGDNLYNPDGQITRAEYAALIVRTLELKDNGVAPKEFADEADIPEWAIDEVDIASSYGILQGDDEGKCNPNAKIKREDMLLITYRTLDIMGMIPETIPDRDINLNDIDDLSDYAAEEVTALFKLGFINGNDDGTLNPLGTSTRAEGAQVLYNVLTK
;
A
#
# COMPACT_ATOMS: atom_id res chain seq x y z
N MET A 1 -21.44 -74.44 -34.70
CA MET A 1 -21.75 -74.18 -33.27
C MET A 1 -20.45 -73.96 -32.50
N ARG A 2 -19.87 -72.77 -32.64
CA ARG A 2 -18.70 -72.26 -31.91
C ARG A 2 -18.87 -70.75 -31.91
N SER A 3 -19.63 -70.19 -30.98
CA SER A 3 -19.73 -68.72 -30.81
C SER A 3 -20.24 -68.25 -29.45
N SER A 4 -20.83 -69.10 -28.60
CA SER A 4 -21.43 -68.61 -27.34
C SER A 4 -20.52 -68.60 -26.11
N LYS A 5 -19.27 -69.07 -26.20
CA LYS A 5 -18.35 -69.11 -25.03
C LYS A 5 -17.26 -68.05 -25.03
N PHE A 6 -16.99 -67.40 -26.17
CA PHE A 6 -16.01 -66.31 -26.26
C PHE A 6 -16.62 -64.95 -25.91
N PHE A 7 -17.91 -64.75 -26.22
CA PHE A 7 -18.62 -63.49 -25.92
C PHE A 7 -18.90 -63.31 -24.42
N THR A 8 -19.19 -64.40 -23.70
CA THR A 8 -19.45 -64.34 -22.25
C THR A 8 -18.20 -64.10 -21.43
N VAL A 9 -17.03 -64.56 -21.87
CA VAL A 9 -15.75 -64.30 -21.17
C VAL A 9 -15.24 -62.88 -21.45
N LEU A 10 -15.45 -62.34 -22.66
CA LEU A 10 -15.08 -60.95 -22.96
C LEU A 10 -15.96 -59.93 -22.20
N VAL A 11 -17.27 -60.19 -22.09
CA VAL A 11 -18.20 -59.33 -21.33
C VAL A 11 -17.97 -59.43 -19.82
N LEU A 12 -17.64 -60.61 -19.27
CA LEU A 12 -17.25 -60.74 -17.86
C LEU A 12 -15.89 -60.13 -17.54
N THR A 13 -14.96 -60.07 -18.50
CA THR A 13 -13.65 -59.42 -18.28
C THR A 13 -13.76 -57.90 -18.41
N MET A 14 -14.64 -57.37 -19.27
CA MET A 14 -14.94 -55.92 -19.32
C MET A 14 -15.76 -55.45 -18.12
N ILE A 15 -16.68 -56.28 -17.59
CA ILE A 15 -17.42 -55.97 -16.36
C ILE A 15 -16.51 -56.07 -15.12
N LEU A 16 -15.49 -56.95 -15.12
CA LEU A 16 -14.50 -56.98 -14.04
C LEU A 16 -13.48 -55.83 -14.13
N MET A 17 -13.17 -55.32 -15.33
CA MET A 17 -12.30 -54.13 -15.48
C MET A 17 -13.04 -52.80 -15.26
N MET A 18 -14.37 -52.76 -15.41
CA MET A 18 -15.20 -51.60 -15.03
C MET A 18 -15.73 -51.67 -13.58
N GLY A 19 -15.54 -52.80 -12.89
CA GLY A 19 -15.98 -53.03 -11.51
C GLY A 19 -14.85 -53.15 -10.48
N LEU A 20 -13.60 -52.84 -10.85
CA LEU A 20 -12.42 -52.88 -9.98
C LEU A 20 -11.65 -51.55 -9.95
N SER A 21 -12.30 -50.42 -10.25
CA SER A 21 -11.77 -49.07 -10.02
C SER A 21 -12.48 -48.30 -8.89
N PHE A 22 -13.40 -48.93 -8.15
CA PHE A 22 -14.15 -48.24 -7.07
C PHE A 22 -14.29 -49.16 -5.85
N GLY A 23 -13.15 -49.43 -5.20
CA GLY A 23 -13.09 -50.30 -4.03
C GLY A 23 -11.69 -50.32 -3.42
N ALA A 24 -11.11 -49.13 -3.25
CA ALA A 24 -9.91 -48.84 -2.46
C ALA A 24 -9.67 -47.32 -2.55
N MET A 25 -10.35 -46.55 -1.70
CA MET A 25 -9.95 -45.17 -1.36
C MET A 25 -10.20 -44.95 0.14
N ALA A 26 -9.67 -45.88 0.93
CA ALA A 26 -9.09 -45.57 2.23
C ALA A 26 -7.64 -46.04 2.13
N ASP A 27 -6.98 -45.52 1.10
CA ASP A 27 -5.78 -45.99 0.44
C ASP A 27 -5.13 -44.74 -0.21
N ASP A 28 -3.94 -44.85 -0.80
CA ASP A 28 -3.05 -43.69 -1.01
C ASP A 28 -3.39 -42.81 -2.25
N THR A 29 -3.74 -41.52 -2.06
CA THR A 29 -3.79 -40.50 -3.13
C THR A 29 -2.83 -39.34 -2.84
N GLU A 30 -1.58 -39.55 -3.25
CA GLU A 30 -0.43 -38.64 -3.16
C GLU A 30 -0.74 -37.21 -3.66
N TYR A 31 -0.72 -36.23 -2.74
CA TYR A 31 -0.87 -34.80 -3.05
C TYR A 31 0.21 -34.32 -4.04
N THR A 32 -0.15 -33.50 -5.02
CA THR A 32 0.82 -32.87 -5.95
C THR A 32 1.38 -31.55 -5.43
N PHE A 33 0.66 -30.84 -4.55
CA PHE A 33 1.04 -29.51 -4.05
C PHE A 33 1.43 -29.55 -2.56
N VAL A 34 2.61 -28.99 -2.23
CA VAL A 34 2.99 -28.50 -0.90
C VAL A 34 3.88 -27.28 -1.09
N GLN A 35 3.41 -26.09 -0.70
CA GLN A 35 4.29 -24.93 -0.52
C GLN A 35 4.82 -24.97 0.92
N ASP A 36 6.08 -25.37 1.08
CA ASP A 36 6.77 -25.51 2.38
C ASP A 36 7.86 -24.45 2.49
N ASP A 37 7.47 -23.18 2.38
CA ASP A 37 8.35 -22.04 2.61
C ASP A 37 8.37 -21.73 4.13
N PRO A 38 9.55 -21.67 4.78
CA PRO A 38 9.65 -21.29 6.19
C PRO A 38 9.20 -19.85 6.48
N ASN A 39 9.14 -18.96 5.48
CA ASN A 39 8.80 -17.55 5.65
C ASN A 39 7.29 -17.26 5.54
N LEU A 40 6.51 -18.20 4.98
CA LEU A 40 5.05 -18.08 4.91
C LEU A 40 4.39 -18.45 6.24
N ALA A 41 3.40 -17.66 6.67
CA ALA A 41 2.61 -17.93 7.87
C ALA A 41 1.79 -19.24 7.75
N THR A 42 1.29 -19.53 6.55
CA THR A 42 0.49 -20.74 6.28
C THR A 42 1.06 -21.57 5.12
N LYS A 43 0.73 -22.87 5.12
CA LYS A 43 1.17 -23.91 4.18
C LYS A 43 -0.06 -24.66 3.68
N PHE A 44 -0.03 -25.15 2.45
CA PHE A 44 -1.22 -25.73 1.80
C PHE A 44 -0.97 -27.12 1.20
N LYS A 45 -2.02 -27.93 1.14
CA LYS A 45 -2.04 -29.25 0.47
C LYS A 45 -3.25 -29.36 -0.45
N ILE A 46 -3.00 -29.61 -1.73
CA ILE A 46 -4.07 -29.72 -2.74
C ILE A 46 -4.10 -31.16 -3.28
N ASP A 47 -5.29 -31.77 -3.25
CA ASP A 47 -5.53 -33.10 -3.82
C ASP A 47 -5.21 -33.11 -5.32
N LYS A 48 -4.65 -34.25 -5.78
CA LYS A 48 -4.23 -34.40 -7.17
C LYS A 48 -5.34 -34.18 -8.18
N LEU A 49 -6.58 -34.58 -7.89
CA LEU A 49 -7.70 -34.37 -8.81
C LEU A 49 -8.01 -32.89 -9.02
N ILE A 50 -7.84 -32.06 -7.99
CA ILE A 50 -7.99 -30.61 -8.10
C ILE A 50 -6.81 -30.03 -8.88
N ALA A 51 -5.58 -30.43 -8.53
CA ALA A 51 -4.36 -29.97 -9.20
C ALA A 51 -4.33 -30.30 -10.71
N ASP A 52 -4.91 -31.44 -11.11
CA ASP A 52 -4.96 -31.87 -12.53
C ASP A 52 -6.20 -31.32 -13.29
N GLY A 53 -7.15 -30.67 -12.60
CA GLY A 53 -8.44 -30.23 -13.17
C GLY A 53 -9.46 -31.37 -13.33
N TYR A 54 -10.38 -31.47 -12.37
CA TYR A 54 -11.48 -32.44 -12.36
C TYR A 54 -12.74 -31.87 -13.04
N ALA A 55 -13.25 -32.55 -14.07
CA ALA A 55 -14.40 -32.09 -14.85
C ALA A 55 -15.46 -33.18 -15.05
N THR A 56 -16.72 -32.78 -14.99
CA THR A 56 -17.90 -33.59 -15.36
C THR A 56 -18.79 -32.79 -16.32
N ASN A 57 -19.97 -33.31 -16.69
CA ASN A 57 -20.93 -32.53 -17.48
C ASN A 57 -21.63 -31.43 -16.67
N ASP A 58 -21.58 -31.50 -15.34
CA ASP A 58 -22.35 -30.64 -14.45
C ASP A 58 -21.47 -29.63 -13.68
N ILE A 59 -20.19 -29.95 -13.47
CA ILE A 59 -19.26 -29.14 -12.68
C ILE A 59 -17.80 -29.32 -13.14
N TYR A 60 -17.02 -28.25 -13.04
CA TYR A 60 -15.56 -28.22 -13.11
C TYR A 60 -14.99 -27.79 -11.75
N ILE A 61 -13.94 -28.50 -11.30
CA ILE A 61 -13.17 -28.21 -10.08
C ILE A 61 -11.69 -28.34 -10.43
N GLY A 62 -10.90 -27.29 -10.31
CA GLY A 62 -9.46 -27.38 -10.55
C GLY A 62 -8.70 -26.16 -10.06
N THR A 63 -7.38 -26.23 -10.02
CA THR A 63 -6.59 -25.02 -9.77
C THR A 63 -6.73 -24.02 -10.92
N THR A 64 -6.48 -22.74 -10.64
CA THR A 64 -6.44 -21.68 -11.65
C THR A 64 -5.43 -22.02 -12.74
N GLN A 65 -4.26 -22.54 -12.36
CA GLN A 65 -3.27 -23.06 -13.28
C GLN A 65 -3.82 -24.17 -14.18
N ALA A 66 -4.45 -25.20 -13.62
CA ALA A 66 -5.00 -26.31 -14.40
C ALA A 66 -6.03 -25.82 -15.43
N TYR A 67 -6.85 -24.84 -15.05
CA TYR A 67 -7.80 -24.23 -15.97
C TYR A 67 -7.12 -23.41 -17.08
N LEU A 68 -6.19 -22.52 -16.73
CA LEU A 68 -5.45 -21.68 -17.70
C LEU A 68 -4.66 -22.52 -18.72
N GLU A 69 -3.98 -23.57 -18.25
CA GLU A 69 -3.26 -24.51 -19.11
C GLU A 69 -4.21 -25.25 -20.08
N SER A 70 -5.42 -25.59 -19.62
CA SER A 70 -6.43 -26.27 -20.45
C SER A 70 -6.90 -25.42 -21.64
N ILE A 71 -6.84 -24.09 -21.53
CA ILE A 71 -7.18 -23.12 -22.59
C ILE A 71 -5.93 -22.60 -23.34
N GLY A 72 -4.73 -23.11 -23.01
CA GLY A 72 -3.48 -22.71 -23.64
C GLY A 72 -2.97 -21.33 -23.23
N LYS A 73 -3.37 -20.83 -22.05
CA LYS A 73 -2.79 -19.64 -21.42
C LYS A 73 -1.72 -20.04 -20.40
N GLU A 74 -0.69 -19.22 -20.24
CA GLU A 74 0.31 -19.41 -19.18
C GLU A 74 -0.27 -18.94 -17.84
N ALA A 75 0.02 -19.70 -16.78
CA ALA A 75 -0.24 -19.29 -15.40
C ALA A 75 1.00 -18.53 -14.90
N ASP A 76 1.04 -17.23 -15.12
CA ASP A 76 2.14 -16.35 -14.72
C ASP A 76 2.01 -15.77 -13.31
N GLY A 77 0.92 -16.13 -12.62
CA GLY A 77 0.62 -15.62 -11.28
C GLY A 77 0.05 -14.21 -11.27
N ALA A 78 -0.24 -13.59 -12.42
CA ALA A 78 -0.78 -12.23 -12.51
C ALA A 78 -2.18 -12.16 -13.18
N THR A 79 -2.68 -13.28 -13.72
CA THR A 79 -3.95 -13.30 -14.47
C THR A 79 -5.07 -14.00 -13.68
N PRO A 80 -6.04 -13.26 -13.10
CA PRO A 80 -7.22 -13.85 -12.50
C PRO A 80 -8.15 -14.50 -13.54
N ILE A 81 -8.97 -15.47 -13.11
CA ILE A 81 -9.95 -16.14 -13.98
C ILE A 81 -11.14 -15.24 -14.26
N PHE A 82 -11.70 -14.63 -13.22
CA PHE A 82 -12.76 -13.64 -13.35
C PHE A 82 -12.17 -12.31 -13.77
N LYS A 83 -12.90 -11.56 -14.60
CA LYS A 83 -12.52 -10.20 -14.94
C LYS A 83 -12.55 -9.37 -13.64
N ASP A 84 -11.53 -8.56 -13.43
CA ASP A 84 -11.41 -7.74 -12.23
C ASP A 84 -11.29 -8.61 -10.94
N GLY A 85 -10.83 -9.87 -11.07
CA GLY A 85 -10.65 -10.88 -10.01
C GLY A 85 -9.39 -10.70 -9.14
N LEU A 86 -9.41 -11.22 -7.91
CA LEU A 86 -8.32 -11.17 -6.93
C LEU A 86 -7.66 -12.54 -6.72
N ALA A 87 -8.12 -13.61 -7.38
CA ALA A 87 -7.45 -14.92 -7.33
C ALA A 87 -6.42 -15.09 -8.46
N TRP A 88 -5.18 -14.69 -8.17
CA TRP A 88 -4.04 -14.60 -9.09
C TRP A 88 -3.05 -15.76 -8.91
N ASN A 89 -3.03 -16.40 -7.75
CA ASN A 89 -2.12 -17.50 -7.44
C ASN A 89 -2.51 -18.78 -8.22
N ALA A 90 -1.50 -19.43 -8.80
CA ALA A 90 -1.62 -20.68 -9.56
C ALA A 90 -2.29 -21.84 -8.80
N GLY A 91 -2.21 -21.82 -7.46
CA GLY A 91 -2.79 -22.81 -6.57
C GLY A 91 -4.25 -22.56 -6.18
N ASP A 92 -4.81 -21.39 -6.47
CA ASP A 92 -6.21 -21.07 -6.12
C ASP A 92 -7.19 -22.00 -6.84
N ILE A 93 -8.36 -22.28 -6.26
CA ILE A 93 -9.22 -23.38 -6.70
C ILE A 93 -10.53 -22.85 -7.28
N LEU A 94 -10.71 -23.02 -8.59
CA LEU A 94 -11.96 -22.73 -9.31
C LEU A 94 -12.98 -23.86 -9.12
N ILE A 95 -14.22 -23.49 -8.82
CA ILE A 95 -15.42 -24.33 -8.86
C ILE A 95 -16.47 -23.65 -9.75
N THR A 96 -16.95 -24.30 -10.81
CA THR A 96 -18.01 -23.73 -11.67
C THR A 96 -18.96 -24.77 -12.24
N ASN A 97 -20.24 -24.41 -12.38
CA ASN A 97 -21.27 -25.20 -13.07
C ASN A 97 -21.62 -24.67 -14.48
N GLY A 98 -20.88 -23.66 -14.98
CA GLY A 98 -21.12 -23.05 -16.29
C GLY A 98 -22.25 -22.01 -16.33
N LYS A 99 -22.82 -21.66 -15.16
CA LYS A 99 -23.68 -20.48 -14.96
C LYS A 99 -23.08 -19.48 -13.98
N VAL A 100 -22.46 -20.00 -12.93
CA VAL A 100 -21.74 -19.24 -11.92
C VAL A 100 -20.46 -19.98 -11.56
N GLY A 101 -19.49 -19.29 -10.99
CA GLY A 101 -18.29 -19.90 -10.44
C GLY A 101 -17.80 -19.16 -9.22
N ILE A 102 -17.01 -19.86 -8.41
CA ILE A 102 -16.32 -19.33 -7.25
C ILE A 102 -14.84 -19.77 -7.29
N VAL A 103 -13.94 -18.97 -6.74
CA VAL A 103 -12.52 -19.31 -6.58
C VAL A 103 -12.15 -19.27 -5.11
N LEU A 104 -11.62 -20.37 -4.59
CA LEU A 104 -11.12 -20.46 -3.21
C LEU A 104 -9.66 -19.99 -3.17
N CYS A 105 -9.36 -19.05 -2.29
CA CYS A 105 -8.01 -18.60 -1.99
C CYS A 105 -7.16 -19.77 -1.46
N VAL A 106 -6.02 -20.02 -2.09
CA VAL A 106 -4.97 -20.89 -1.57
C VAL A 106 -3.72 -20.07 -1.26
N GLY A 107 -3.20 -19.34 -2.25
CA GLY A 107 -1.95 -18.58 -2.10
C GLY A 107 -2.05 -17.11 -2.50
N SER A 108 -3.19 -16.67 -3.03
CA SER A 108 -3.47 -15.24 -3.20
C SER A 108 -3.63 -14.56 -1.85
N ALA A 109 -3.21 -13.31 -1.73
CA ALA A 109 -3.55 -12.49 -0.58
C ALA A 109 -5.07 -12.29 -0.56
N ASP A 110 -5.71 -12.68 0.55
CA ASP A 110 -7.05 -12.19 0.84
C ASP A 110 -6.90 -10.74 1.34
N PRO A 111 -7.74 -9.81 0.86
CA PRO A 111 -7.56 -8.37 1.12
C PRO A 111 -7.95 -7.93 2.54
N TRP A 112 -8.32 -8.88 3.40
CA TRP A 112 -8.46 -8.69 4.85
C TRP A 112 -7.51 -9.63 5.62
N GLY A 113 -6.54 -10.19 4.91
CA GLY A 113 -5.55 -11.13 5.43
C GLY A 113 -6.10 -12.51 5.79
N TYR A 114 -7.37 -12.81 5.53
CA TYR A 114 -8.06 -14.03 6.00
C TYR A 114 -7.43 -15.35 5.51
N PRO A 115 -7.67 -16.47 6.23
CA PRO A 115 -6.98 -17.73 5.94
C PRO A 115 -7.44 -18.38 4.64
N SER A 116 -6.51 -19.03 3.95
CA SER A 116 -6.79 -19.82 2.75
C SER A 116 -7.93 -20.82 2.94
N GLY A 117 -8.78 -20.93 1.93
CA GLY A 117 -10.07 -21.61 1.99
C GLY A 117 -11.26 -20.69 1.74
N SER A 118 -11.09 -19.39 1.97
CA SER A 118 -12.10 -18.38 1.72
C SER A 118 -12.37 -18.18 0.24
N ILE A 119 -13.57 -17.75 -0.12
CA ILE A 119 -13.93 -17.48 -1.51
C ILE A 119 -13.42 -16.10 -1.87
N LEU A 120 -12.47 -15.99 -2.80
CA LEU A 120 -11.86 -14.73 -3.19
C LEU A 120 -12.55 -14.10 -4.40
N ASP A 121 -12.93 -14.94 -5.38
CA ASP A 121 -13.67 -14.48 -6.56
C ASP A 121 -15.00 -15.24 -6.69
N ALA A 122 -16.04 -14.58 -7.17
CA ALA A 122 -17.30 -15.19 -7.55
C ALA A 122 -17.99 -14.39 -8.66
N GLY A 123 -18.47 -15.06 -9.69
CA GLY A 123 -19.12 -14.34 -10.80
C GLY A 123 -19.94 -15.23 -11.72
N ARG A 124 -20.61 -14.56 -12.67
CA ARG A 124 -21.37 -15.24 -13.74
C ARG A 124 -20.41 -15.94 -14.70
N VAL A 125 -20.85 -17.09 -15.20
CA VAL A 125 -20.13 -17.88 -16.21
C VAL A 125 -21.09 -18.16 -17.35
N THR A 126 -20.63 -17.94 -18.58
CA THR A 126 -21.41 -18.23 -19.79
C THR A 126 -20.76 -19.36 -20.55
N LEU A 127 -21.58 -20.33 -20.96
CA LEU A 127 -21.19 -21.36 -21.93
C LEU A 127 -21.69 -20.95 -23.33
N PRO A 128 -20.82 -20.48 -24.22
CA PRO A 128 -21.21 -19.98 -25.53
C PRO A 128 -21.73 -21.11 -26.45
N GLU A 129 -22.37 -20.73 -27.56
CA GLU A 129 -22.90 -21.69 -28.54
C GLU A 129 -21.78 -22.63 -29.03
N GLY A 130 -22.00 -23.95 -28.89
CA GLY A 130 -21.01 -24.97 -29.24
C GLY A 130 -20.06 -25.37 -28.10
N ALA A 131 -20.24 -24.84 -26.89
CA ALA A 131 -19.62 -25.36 -25.66
C ALA A 131 -20.30 -26.65 -25.16
N VAL A 132 -21.58 -26.86 -25.50
CA VAL A 132 -22.30 -28.10 -25.17
C VAL A 132 -22.57 -28.88 -26.45
N ASP A 133 -22.13 -30.14 -26.50
CA ASP A 133 -22.39 -31.01 -27.66
C ASP A 133 -23.82 -31.56 -27.67
N GLN A 134 -24.20 -32.27 -28.74
CA GLN A 134 -25.54 -32.87 -28.85
C GLN A 134 -25.85 -33.97 -27.81
N GLY A 135 -24.81 -34.50 -27.14
CA GLY A 135 -24.91 -35.47 -26.06
C GLY A 135 -24.99 -34.84 -24.67
N GLY A 136 -24.91 -33.52 -24.56
CA GLY A 136 -24.89 -32.80 -23.28
C GLY A 136 -23.51 -32.80 -22.60
N ASN A 137 -22.44 -33.16 -23.31
CA ASN A 137 -21.09 -33.02 -22.77
C ASN A 137 -20.64 -31.57 -22.88
N VAL A 138 -20.07 -31.04 -21.79
CA VAL A 138 -19.60 -29.66 -21.69
C VAL A 138 -18.11 -29.59 -22.00
N ASP A 139 -17.74 -28.69 -22.89
CA ASP A 139 -16.38 -28.31 -23.23
C ASP A 139 -15.98 -27.09 -22.40
N TRP A 140 -15.46 -27.33 -21.20
CA TRP A 140 -15.15 -26.30 -20.21
C TRP A 140 -14.10 -25.29 -20.68
N THR A 141 -13.27 -25.63 -21.67
CA THR A 141 -12.26 -24.72 -22.24
C THR A 141 -12.88 -23.53 -22.99
N LYS A 142 -14.21 -23.52 -23.17
CA LYS A 142 -14.97 -22.44 -23.78
C LYS A 142 -15.76 -21.60 -22.77
N ALA A 143 -15.65 -21.89 -21.47
CA ALA A 143 -16.33 -21.09 -20.46
C ALA A 143 -15.82 -19.64 -20.49
N GLU A 144 -16.75 -18.70 -20.52
CA GLU A 144 -16.49 -17.27 -20.45
C GLU A 144 -16.84 -16.78 -19.04
N PHE A 145 -15.86 -16.24 -18.34
CA PHE A 145 -16.02 -15.72 -16.97
C PHE A 145 -16.34 -14.23 -17.03
N GLY A 146 -17.38 -13.83 -16.33
CA GLY A 146 -17.81 -12.44 -16.21
C GLY A 146 -16.95 -11.65 -15.21
N GLU A 147 -17.51 -10.55 -14.75
CA GLU A 147 -16.94 -9.75 -13.67
C GLU A 147 -17.01 -10.51 -12.35
N ASP A 148 -15.96 -10.34 -11.56
CA ASP A 148 -16.00 -10.72 -10.17
C ASP A 148 -16.97 -9.80 -9.39
N THR A 149 -17.81 -10.44 -8.59
CA THR A 149 -18.87 -9.79 -7.82
C THR A 149 -18.48 -9.61 -6.36
N ILE A 150 -17.51 -10.39 -5.85
CA ILE A 150 -17.12 -10.35 -4.44
C ILE A 150 -15.66 -9.92 -4.28
N LEU A 151 -15.34 -9.32 -3.13
CA LEU A 151 -13.94 -9.19 -2.68
C LEU A 151 -13.52 -10.45 -1.93
N THR A 152 -14.35 -10.94 -1.00
CA THR A 152 -14.11 -12.20 -0.31
C THR A 152 -15.35 -12.71 0.44
N CYS A 153 -15.42 -14.01 0.75
CA CYS A 153 -16.45 -14.65 1.58
C CYS A 153 -15.86 -15.72 2.52
N GLN A 154 -16.26 -15.67 3.80
CA GLN A 154 -15.50 -16.13 4.95
C GLN A 154 -16.25 -17.12 5.87
N LEU A 155 -15.53 -17.63 6.86
CA LEU A 155 -16.08 -18.07 8.14
C LEU A 155 -15.17 -17.51 9.27
N LEU A 156 -15.76 -16.93 10.32
CA LEU A 156 -15.14 -16.15 11.42
C LEU A 156 -15.62 -16.59 12.82
N PHE A 157 -14.98 -16.06 13.87
CA PHE A 157 -15.05 -16.57 15.26
C PHE A 157 -15.35 -15.56 16.39
N ASN A 158 -15.30 -14.23 16.19
CA ASN A 158 -15.56 -13.26 17.27
C ASN A 158 -16.16 -11.90 16.81
N GLY A 159 -16.71 -11.81 15.61
CA GLY A 159 -16.88 -10.52 14.93
C GLY A 159 -15.75 -10.29 13.94
N TRP A 160 -15.40 -9.01 13.77
CA TRP A 160 -14.33 -8.47 12.88
C TRP A 160 -13.00 -9.19 13.07
N ASP A 161 -12.85 -9.78 14.25
CA ASP A 161 -11.69 -10.44 14.76
C ASP A 161 -11.66 -11.89 14.26
N ALA A 162 -11.14 -12.10 13.05
CA ALA A 162 -10.62 -13.41 12.70
C ALA A 162 -9.45 -13.71 13.63
N TRP A 163 -9.69 -14.49 14.68
CA TRP A 163 -8.60 -15.13 15.40
C TRP A 163 -7.92 -16.11 14.44
N ALA A 164 -6.85 -15.63 13.78
CA ALA A 164 -6.09 -16.33 12.76
C ALA A 164 -5.90 -17.81 13.17
N PRO A 165 -6.12 -18.77 12.26
CA PRO A 165 -6.04 -20.19 12.60
C PRO A 165 -4.74 -20.58 13.30
N VAL A 166 -4.83 -21.60 14.16
CA VAL A 166 -3.67 -22.33 14.69
C VAL A 166 -3.40 -23.58 13.83
N ASN A 167 -3.49 -23.36 12.51
CA ASN A 167 -2.73 -24.10 11.49
C ASN A 167 -1.67 -23.17 10.86
N ALA A 168 -0.73 -22.67 11.67
CA ALA A 168 0.52 -22.08 11.21
C ALA A 168 1.28 -23.13 10.37
N GLY A 169 0.96 -23.14 9.07
CA GLY A 169 1.01 -24.31 8.22
C GLY A 169 -0.20 -25.28 8.32
N MET A 170 -0.73 -25.68 7.15
CA MET A 170 -1.39 -26.97 6.82
C MET A 170 -2.88 -27.01 6.40
N THR A 171 -3.46 -25.97 5.75
CA THR A 171 -4.81 -26.09 5.13
C THR A 171 -4.80 -27.14 4.02
N SER A 172 -5.79 -28.04 4.00
CA SER A 172 -5.90 -29.08 2.96
C SER A 172 -7.19 -28.97 2.16
N PHE A 173 -7.08 -29.20 0.85
CA PHE A 173 -8.15 -29.13 -0.13
C PHE A 173 -8.30 -30.49 -0.82
N ARG A 174 -9.50 -31.07 -0.82
CA ARG A 174 -9.76 -32.33 -1.54
C ARG A 174 -11.18 -32.46 -2.06
N ILE A 175 -11.35 -33.25 -3.12
CA ILE A 175 -12.68 -33.59 -3.64
C ILE A 175 -13.30 -34.71 -2.79
N VAL A 176 -14.53 -34.50 -2.34
CA VAL A 176 -15.35 -35.49 -1.62
C VAL A 176 -16.73 -35.59 -2.25
N TYR A 177 -17.45 -36.66 -1.94
CA TYR A 177 -18.89 -36.73 -2.18
C TYR A 177 -19.60 -36.46 -0.85
N TYR A 178 -20.27 -35.32 -0.72
CA TYR A 178 -20.95 -34.92 0.51
C TYR A 178 -22.47 -35.07 0.38
N ASP A 179 -23.07 -35.76 1.33
CA ASP A 179 -24.52 -35.88 1.47
C ASP A 179 -25.02 -34.75 2.37
N TYR A 180 -25.44 -33.66 1.73
CA TYR A 180 -25.89 -32.44 2.42
C TYR A 180 -27.19 -32.64 3.22
N GLU A 181 -28.03 -33.60 2.84
CA GLU A 181 -29.25 -33.92 3.59
C GLU A 181 -28.92 -34.63 4.91
N ASN A 182 -27.96 -35.56 4.88
CA ASN A 182 -27.57 -36.37 6.04
C ASN A 182 -26.30 -35.85 6.75
N LYS A 183 -25.74 -34.71 6.31
CA LYS A 183 -24.60 -34.00 6.89
C LYS A 183 -23.36 -34.87 7.10
N LYS A 184 -22.94 -35.58 6.04
CA LYS A 184 -21.77 -36.48 6.09
C LYS A 184 -21.12 -36.70 4.72
N VAL A 185 -19.83 -36.99 4.71
CA VAL A 185 -19.13 -37.55 3.54
C VAL A 185 -19.65 -38.96 3.25
N VAL A 186 -19.86 -39.28 1.98
CA VAL A 186 -20.37 -40.55 1.47
C VAL A 186 -19.50 -41.08 0.32
N ASP A 187 -19.72 -42.34 -0.06
CA ASP A 187 -19.04 -42.94 -1.21
C ASP A 187 -19.56 -42.35 -2.54
N ALA A 188 -18.68 -42.32 -3.55
CA ALA A 188 -19.03 -41.93 -4.91
C ALA A 188 -20.26 -42.70 -5.44
N GLY A 189 -21.23 -41.98 -6.00
CA GLY A 189 -22.47 -42.56 -6.56
C GLY A 189 -23.56 -42.88 -5.52
N ALA A 190 -23.39 -42.48 -4.26
CA ALA A 190 -24.48 -42.47 -3.29
C ALA A 190 -25.65 -41.57 -3.79
N PRO A 191 -26.92 -41.92 -3.54
CA PRO A 191 -28.09 -41.23 -4.13
C PRO A 191 -28.18 -39.71 -3.88
N ASN A 192 -27.55 -39.22 -2.80
CA ASN A 192 -27.55 -37.82 -2.39
C ASN A 192 -26.13 -37.22 -2.35
N GLY A 193 -25.11 -37.97 -2.78
CA GLY A 193 -23.72 -37.53 -2.71
C GLY A 193 -23.42 -36.52 -3.82
N LYS A 194 -23.23 -35.26 -3.44
CA LYS A 194 -22.82 -34.18 -4.35
C LYS A 194 -21.31 -34.03 -4.33
N ILE A 195 -20.72 -33.69 -5.48
CA ILE A 195 -19.27 -33.48 -5.60
C ILE A 195 -18.93 -32.14 -4.96
N SER A 196 -18.05 -32.14 -3.96
CA SER A 196 -17.73 -30.94 -3.17
C SER A 196 -16.23 -30.83 -2.95
N VAL A 197 -15.74 -29.60 -2.76
CA VAL A 197 -14.40 -29.32 -2.24
C VAL A 197 -14.48 -29.23 -0.72
N GLU A 198 -13.79 -30.13 -0.02
CA GLU A 198 -13.58 -30.05 1.42
C GLU A 198 -12.31 -29.24 1.71
N VAL A 199 -12.45 -28.22 2.58
CA VAL A 199 -11.38 -27.41 3.12
C VAL A 199 -11.29 -27.68 4.62
N PHE A 200 -10.12 -28.12 5.09
CA PHE A 200 -9.89 -28.35 6.52
C PHE A 200 -9.01 -27.25 7.11
N ARG A 201 -9.48 -26.65 8.21
CA ARG A 201 -8.82 -25.60 8.99
C ARG A 201 -8.87 -25.95 10.49
N LYS A 202 -7.89 -25.45 11.25
CA LYS A 202 -7.80 -25.57 12.70
C LYS A 202 -7.73 -24.18 13.35
N PHE A 203 -8.77 -23.81 14.07
CA PHE A 203 -8.90 -22.51 14.74
C PHE A 203 -8.59 -22.61 16.23
N GLN A 204 -8.36 -21.47 16.87
CA GLN A 204 -8.56 -21.36 18.31
C GLN A 204 -9.54 -20.26 18.69
N VAL A 205 -10.04 -20.39 19.92
CA VAL A 205 -10.59 -19.26 20.68
C VAL A 205 -9.56 -18.90 21.74
N PRO A 206 -8.98 -17.68 21.72
CA PRO A 206 -8.39 -17.09 22.91
C PRO A 206 -9.51 -16.91 23.95
N ASP A 207 -9.56 -17.77 24.97
CA ASP A 207 -10.35 -17.54 26.18
C ASP A 207 -9.39 -17.35 27.35
N SER A 208 -9.41 -16.16 27.96
CA SER A 208 -8.99 -15.75 29.31
C SER A 208 -7.97 -16.59 30.14
N GLY A 209 -7.05 -17.37 29.55
CA GLY A 209 -5.99 -18.10 30.22
C GLY A 209 -5.63 -19.50 29.69
N ASP A 210 -6.48 -20.17 28.89
CA ASP A 210 -6.25 -21.56 28.42
C ASP A 210 -6.70 -21.75 26.95
N GLU A 211 -5.73 -21.83 26.03
CA GLU A 211 -5.80 -22.12 24.58
C GLU A 211 -6.78 -23.30 24.22
N ARG A 212 -7.69 -23.15 23.24
CA ARG A 212 -8.60 -24.23 22.80
C ARG A 212 -8.78 -24.36 21.29
N ASP A 213 -8.63 -25.58 20.78
CA ASP A 213 -8.64 -25.93 19.35
C ASP A 213 -10.03 -26.32 18.80
N PHE A 214 -10.38 -25.77 17.62
CA PHE A 214 -11.54 -26.18 16.81
C PHE A 214 -11.09 -26.77 15.48
N ASP A 215 -11.58 -27.96 15.16
CA ASP A 215 -11.48 -28.51 13.81
C ASP A 215 -12.67 -28.01 12.97
N VAL A 216 -12.37 -27.34 11.87
CA VAL A 216 -13.38 -26.79 10.95
C VAL A 216 -13.22 -27.43 9.57
N TYR A 217 -14.30 -28.01 9.07
CA TYR A 217 -14.39 -28.55 7.72
C TYR A 217 -15.43 -27.75 6.93
N SER A 218 -15.01 -27.03 5.91
CA SER A 218 -15.90 -26.30 5.01
C SER A 218 -16.08 -27.09 3.71
N TYR A 219 -17.32 -27.25 3.26
CA TYR A 219 -17.66 -28.00 2.05
C TYR A 219 -18.32 -27.07 1.02
N TYR A 220 -17.65 -26.87 -0.11
CA TYR A 220 -18.11 -25.99 -1.20
C TYR A 220 -18.61 -26.79 -2.39
N THR A 221 -19.77 -26.43 -2.96
CA THR A 221 -20.30 -27.01 -4.21
C THR A 221 -21.22 -26.04 -4.96
N ILE A 222 -21.47 -26.31 -6.24
CA ILE A 222 -22.48 -25.64 -7.06
C ILE A 222 -23.33 -26.71 -7.75
N ASP A 223 -24.66 -26.66 -7.59
CA ASP A 223 -25.54 -27.62 -8.27
C ASP A 223 -25.65 -27.32 -9.78
N PRO A 224 -25.87 -28.34 -10.63
CA PRO A 224 -26.09 -28.11 -12.05
C PRO A 224 -27.27 -27.16 -12.31
N GLY A 225 -26.99 -26.06 -13.02
CA GLY A 225 -27.97 -25.05 -13.38
C GLY A 225 -28.37 -24.07 -12.26
N ALA A 226 -27.81 -24.19 -11.06
CA ALA A 226 -27.98 -23.22 -9.98
C ALA A 226 -27.26 -21.89 -10.27
N GLU A 227 -27.73 -20.82 -9.63
CA GLU A 227 -27.16 -19.46 -9.69
C GLU A 227 -26.52 -19.06 -8.37
N TYR A 228 -26.23 -20.04 -7.52
CA TYR A 228 -25.68 -19.84 -6.20
C TYR A 228 -24.71 -20.96 -5.84
N ALA A 229 -23.71 -20.63 -5.04
CA ALA A 229 -22.81 -21.60 -4.42
C ALA A 229 -23.30 -22.00 -3.02
N TYR A 230 -23.03 -23.23 -2.64
CA TYR A 230 -23.30 -23.77 -1.31
C TYR A 230 -22.01 -23.80 -0.49
N MET A 231 -22.10 -23.34 0.75
CA MET A 231 -21.06 -23.45 1.77
C MET A 231 -21.63 -24.12 3.01
N TYR A 232 -20.96 -25.16 3.49
CA TYR A 232 -21.34 -25.84 4.73
C TYR A 232 -20.13 -25.98 5.65
N ASP A 233 -20.24 -25.45 6.86
CA ASP A 233 -19.15 -25.45 7.83
C ASP A 233 -19.47 -26.42 8.96
N TYR A 234 -18.62 -27.43 9.12
CA TYR A 234 -18.71 -28.44 10.17
C TYR A 234 -17.63 -28.21 11.21
N ILE A 235 -18.04 -27.73 12.38
CA ILE A 235 -17.16 -27.31 13.47
C ILE A 235 -17.19 -28.36 14.58
N ILE A 236 -16.03 -28.74 15.10
CA ILE A 236 -15.90 -29.74 16.16
C ILE A 236 -15.02 -29.20 17.29
N ASN A 237 -15.58 -29.13 18.51
CA ASN A 237 -14.78 -28.95 19.72
C ASN A 237 -14.19 -30.30 20.13
N LYS A 238 -12.92 -30.56 19.81
CA LYS A 238 -12.23 -31.82 20.14
C LYS A 238 -11.58 -31.81 21.53
N GLU A 239 -11.60 -30.68 22.22
CA GLU A 239 -10.89 -30.52 23.49
C GLU A 239 -11.57 -31.21 24.66
N ASN A 240 -10.81 -31.44 25.73
CA ASN A 240 -11.28 -32.19 26.91
C ASN A 240 -12.20 -31.38 27.85
N GLU A 241 -12.52 -30.13 27.52
CA GLU A 241 -13.45 -29.29 28.30
C GLU A 241 -14.37 -28.44 27.40
N ALA A 242 -15.49 -27.98 27.96
CA ALA A 242 -16.48 -27.18 27.24
C ALA A 242 -16.04 -25.71 27.12
N VAL A 243 -16.43 -25.04 26.05
CA VAL A 243 -16.26 -23.58 25.88
C VAL A 243 -17.45 -22.87 26.50
N THR A 244 -17.18 -22.02 27.49
CA THR A 244 -18.20 -21.39 28.35
C THR A 244 -18.39 -19.89 28.09
N SER A 245 -17.53 -19.28 27.28
CA SER A 245 -17.74 -17.97 26.67
C SER A 245 -18.63 -18.11 25.44
N ALA A 246 -19.40 -17.06 25.13
CA ALA A 246 -20.12 -17.02 23.87
C ALA A 246 -19.11 -16.88 22.73
N ILE A 247 -19.25 -17.70 21.69
CA ILE A 247 -18.48 -17.58 20.45
C ILE A 247 -19.44 -17.05 19.41
N ASN A 248 -19.08 -15.94 18.77
CA ASN A 248 -19.81 -15.44 17.62
C ASN A 248 -19.26 -16.14 16.38
N GLN A 249 -19.98 -17.14 15.88
CA GLN A 249 -19.62 -17.73 14.59
C GLN A 249 -20.18 -16.83 13.50
N GLU A 250 -19.36 -16.39 12.54
CA GLU A 250 -19.84 -15.44 11.56
C GLU A 250 -19.42 -15.78 10.13
N ILE A 251 -20.24 -15.44 9.16
CA ILE A 251 -19.82 -15.42 7.76
C ILE A 251 -19.65 -13.97 7.40
N SER A 252 -18.42 -13.57 7.11
CA SER A 252 -18.16 -12.29 6.48
C SER A 252 -18.22 -12.42 4.96
N LEU A 253 -18.80 -11.43 4.32
CA LEU A 253 -18.83 -11.28 2.88
C LEU A 253 -18.52 -9.82 2.57
N SER A 254 -17.51 -9.60 1.74
CA SER A 254 -17.11 -8.30 1.19
C SER A 254 -17.32 -8.33 -0.32
N ASN A 255 -17.71 -7.21 -0.93
CA ASN A 255 -18.05 -7.14 -2.35
C ASN A 255 -17.13 -6.20 -3.14
N LYS A 256 -16.92 -6.48 -4.43
CA LYS A 256 -16.10 -5.63 -5.34
C LYS A 256 -16.85 -4.40 -5.85
N GLY A 257 -18.16 -4.41 -5.70
CA GLY A 257 -18.99 -3.26 -6.00
C GLY A 257 -18.95 -2.24 -4.89
N GLY A 258 -18.54 -1.02 -5.21
CA GLY A 258 -18.93 0.14 -4.44
C GLY A 258 -20.45 0.11 -4.15
N VAL A 259 -20.77 0.41 -2.89
CA VAL A 259 -22.08 0.68 -2.29
C VAL A 259 -23.12 -0.47 -2.13
N GLY A 260 -22.72 -1.57 -1.52
CA GLY A 260 -23.58 -2.51 -0.77
C GLY A 260 -24.16 -1.96 0.55
N LEU A 261 -25.45 -2.18 0.76
CA LEU A 261 -26.35 -1.50 1.72
C LEU A 261 -26.25 -2.06 3.16
N GLU A 262 -26.23 -1.19 4.18
CA GLU A 262 -26.63 -1.56 5.55
C GLU A 262 -28.15 -1.35 5.72
N ALA A 263 -28.98 -2.24 5.17
CA ALA A 263 -30.44 -2.07 5.26
C ALA A 263 -31.04 -2.39 6.66
N SER A 264 -30.26 -2.30 7.75
CA SER A 264 -30.69 -2.47 9.16
C SER A 264 -31.85 -1.53 9.55
N ARG A 265 -32.09 -0.49 8.75
CA ARG A 265 -33.15 0.53 8.90
C ARG A 265 -34.44 0.25 8.14
N VAL A 266 -34.55 -0.91 7.49
CA VAL A 266 -35.72 -1.29 6.71
C VAL A 266 -36.54 -2.33 7.48
N PRO A 267 -37.76 -2.06 7.97
CA PRO A 267 -38.48 -3.00 8.84
C PRO A 267 -38.84 -4.36 8.22
N GLU A 268 -39.18 -4.45 6.93
CA GLU A 268 -39.39 -5.77 6.29
C GLU A 268 -38.08 -6.43 5.84
N LEU A 269 -37.05 -5.64 5.52
CA LEU A 269 -35.70 -6.13 5.25
C LEU A 269 -34.83 -6.23 6.51
N GLN A 270 -35.32 -5.92 7.71
CA GLN A 270 -34.77 -6.44 8.97
C GLN A 270 -34.92 -7.97 8.97
N SER A 271 -35.79 -8.53 8.14
CA SER A 271 -35.76 -9.98 7.87
C SER A 271 -34.75 -10.38 6.79
N SER A 272 -34.28 -9.50 5.91
CA SER A 272 -33.22 -9.79 4.90
C SER A 272 -31.80 -9.36 5.35
N MET A 273 -31.73 -8.47 6.34
CA MET A 273 -30.53 -7.89 6.98
C MET A 273 -30.21 -8.55 8.31
N THR A 274 -31.08 -9.47 8.73
CA THR A 274 -30.95 -10.32 9.90
C THR A 274 -31.49 -11.68 9.51
N TYR A 275 -31.23 -12.72 10.31
CA TYR A 275 -31.50 -14.08 9.86
C TYR A 275 -32.94 -14.33 9.41
N ASN A 276 -33.06 -14.69 8.13
CA ASN A 276 -34.26 -15.25 7.58
C ASN A 276 -34.37 -16.71 8.01
N PHE A 277 -35.40 -17.02 8.78
CA PHE A 277 -35.68 -18.38 9.18
C PHE A 277 -36.72 -19.01 8.27
N VAL A 278 -36.46 -20.25 7.83
CA VAL A 278 -37.53 -21.18 7.47
C VAL A 278 -37.78 -22.02 8.71
N THR A 279 -38.97 -21.87 9.28
CA THR A 279 -39.39 -22.70 10.41
C THR A 279 -40.22 -23.87 9.93
N ASP A 280 -40.14 -25.00 10.63
CA ASP A 280 -41.12 -26.08 10.45
C ASP A 280 -42.50 -25.68 11.01
N ASP A 281 -43.46 -26.61 10.93
CA ASP A 281 -44.82 -26.43 11.44
C ASP A 281 -44.87 -26.17 12.97
N ASN A 282 -43.79 -26.41 13.71
CA ASN A 282 -43.69 -26.18 15.16
C ASN A 282 -43.05 -24.82 15.51
N GLY A 283 -42.53 -24.11 14.51
CA GLY A 283 -41.79 -22.87 14.71
C GLY A 283 -40.29 -23.10 14.97
N ASP A 284 -39.79 -24.33 14.85
CA ASP A 284 -38.38 -24.63 15.00
C ASP A 284 -37.62 -24.25 13.72
N ILE A 285 -36.48 -23.58 13.85
CA ILE A 285 -35.68 -23.11 12.72
C ILE A 285 -35.09 -24.33 11.99
N THR A 286 -35.43 -24.48 10.70
CA THR A 286 -34.92 -25.55 9.82
C THR A 286 -33.89 -25.04 8.81
N LYS A 287 -33.96 -23.76 8.42
CA LYS A 287 -32.95 -23.08 7.61
C LYS A 287 -32.82 -21.62 8.04
N GLN A 288 -31.62 -21.08 7.86
CA GLN A 288 -31.21 -19.78 8.36
C GLN A 288 -30.40 -19.11 7.26
N PHE A 289 -30.95 -18.04 6.66
CA PHE A 289 -30.37 -17.35 5.51
C PHE A 289 -29.96 -15.93 5.88
N GLY A 290 -28.75 -15.54 5.49
CA GLY A 290 -28.36 -14.15 5.33
C GLY A 290 -28.52 -13.75 3.86
N THR A 291 -29.04 -12.57 3.57
CA THR A 291 -29.09 -12.04 2.20
C THR A 291 -28.30 -10.74 2.15
N SER A 292 -27.24 -10.71 1.34
CA SER A 292 -26.49 -9.50 1.01
C SER A 292 -26.68 -9.22 -0.48
N LEU A 293 -27.00 -7.98 -0.84
CA LEU A 293 -27.14 -7.55 -2.24
C LEU A 293 -25.80 -6.98 -2.72
N ILE A 294 -25.30 -7.49 -3.84
CA ILE A 294 -24.00 -7.16 -4.41
C ILE A 294 -24.17 -6.43 -5.75
N THR A 295 -23.36 -5.40 -6.00
CA THR A 295 -23.31 -4.58 -7.23
C THR A 295 -22.08 -4.92 -8.09
N PRO A 296 -22.20 -4.95 -9.43
CA PRO A 296 -21.03 -4.81 -10.32
C PRO A 296 -21.34 -3.90 -11.54
N GLY A 297 -20.64 -4.06 -12.66
CA GLY A 297 -20.94 -3.40 -13.95
C GLY A 297 -19.84 -2.46 -14.45
N GLU A 298 -18.60 -2.97 -14.54
CA GLU A 298 -17.35 -2.44 -15.11
C GLU A 298 -16.79 -1.11 -14.59
N ASN A 299 -17.66 -0.13 -14.39
CA ASN A 299 -17.36 1.26 -14.75
C ASN A 299 -18.25 2.23 -13.98
N ARG A 300 -18.38 2.00 -12.67
CA ARG A 300 -19.21 2.86 -11.82
C ARG A 300 -18.33 3.50 -10.78
N SER A 301 -17.55 4.47 -11.23
CA SER A 301 -16.98 5.52 -10.42
C SER A 301 -18.07 6.16 -9.56
N MET A 302 -18.27 5.62 -8.37
CA MET A 302 -19.22 6.10 -7.37
C MET A 302 -18.63 7.25 -6.53
N GLY A 303 -17.67 7.97 -7.10
CA GLY A 303 -17.46 9.37 -6.81
C GLY A 303 -17.35 10.14 -8.11
N SER A 304 -18.50 10.47 -8.64
CA SER A 304 -18.81 11.86 -8.90
C SER A 304 -20.23 12.05 -8.39
N GLN A 305 -20.48 13.17 -7.72
CA GLN A 305 -21.85 13.61 -7.47
C GLN A 305 -22.52 14.10 -8.77
N THR A 306 -22.24 13.49 -9.94
CA THR A 306 -22.87 13.84 -11.20
C THR A 306 -23.24 12.62 -12.06
N ASP A 307 -24.54 12.29 -11.99
CA ASP A 307 -25.41 11.54 -12.93
C ASP A 307 -25.51 9.99 -12.92
N ALA A 308 -25.64 9.43 -11.71
CA ALA A 308 -26.60 8.35 -11.34
C ALA A 308 -26.29 6.87 -11.72
N HIS A 309 -26.78 5.84 -10.99
CA HIS A 309 -27.52 5.77 -9.71
C HIS A 309 -27.30 4.41 -9.00
N PRO A 310 -27.31 4.41 -7.64
CA PRO A 310 -28.06 3.38 -6.90
C PRO A 310 -28.95 4.02 -5.78
N VAL A 311 -28.92 3.53 -4.52
CA VAL A 311 -29.94 3.83 -3.49
C VAL A 311 -29.49 4.88 -2.46
N THR A 312 -29.97 6.11 -2.60
CA THR A 312 -29.56 7.30 -1.81
C THR A 312 -30.29 7.45 -0.45
N SER A 313 -30.43 6.35 0.30
CA SER A 313 -30.92 6.38 1.70
C SER A 313 -30.40 5.28 2.66
N ILE A 314 -29.45 4.44 2.24
CA ILE A 314 -29.08 3.19 2.95
C ILE A 314 -27.56 2.94 3.02
N GLY A 315 -26.75 4.00 3.06
CA GLY A 315 -25.33 3.94 3.43
C GLY A 315 -24.56 2.80 2.78
N GLY A 316 -24.58 2.74 1.45
CA GLY A 316 -23.89 1.67 0.77
C GLY A 316 -22.38 1.88 0.85
N ALA A 317 -21.65 0.86 1.27
CA ALA A 317 -20.19 0.72 1.24
C ALA A 317 -19.84 -0.45 0.32
N PRO A 318 -18.62 -0.66 -0.21
CA PRO A 318 -18.14 -2.04 -0.31
C PRO A 318 -18.39 -2.72 1.05
N GLY A 319 -19.44 -3.52 1.13
CA GLY A 319 -20.13 -3.76 2.39
C GLY A 319 -19.59 -5.02 3.01
N TYR A 320 -18.48 -4.92 3.74
CA TYR A 320 -18.10 -5.95 4.69
C TYR A 320 -19.29 -6.23 5.59
N ARG A 321 -19.82 -7.45 5.53
CA ARG A 321 -20.98 -7.82 6.35
C ARG A 321 -20.78 -9.17 7.03
N GLU A 322 -20.87 -9.11 8.34
CA GLU A 322 -20.91 -10.25 9.23
C GLU A 322 -22.33 -10.77 9.44
N HIS A 323 -22.48 -12.07 9.26
CA HIS A 323 -23.68 -12.80 9.68
C HIS A 323 -23.36 -13.52 10.99
N ALA A 324 -23.68 -12.89 12.13
CA ALA A 324 -23.30 -13.35 13.46
C ALA A 324 -24.27 -14.38 14.09
N PHE A 325 -23.87 -15.64 14.17
CA PHE A 325 -24.53 -16.70 14.96
C PHE A 325 -24.08 -16.61 16.44
N GLU A 326 -24.90 -16.00 17.30
CA GLU A 326 -24.66 -15.98 18.75
C GLU A 326 -24.88 -17.37 19.36
N ASP A 327 -23.79 -18.03 19.78
CA ASP A 327 -23.83 -19.33 20.43
C ASP A 327 -23.15 -19.29 21.81
N PRO A 328 -23.87 -19.51 22.93
CA PRO A 328 -23.34 -19.25 24.28
C PRO A 328 -22.53 -20.40 24.91
N VAL A 329 -22.32 -21.53 24.20
CA VAL A 329 -21.63 -22.75 24.67
C VAL A 329 -21.11 -23.55 23.45
N TYR A 330 -19.98 -24.25 23.58
CA TYR A 330 -19.69 -25.51 22.86
C TYR A 330 -19.30 -26.62 23.86
N ASP A 331 -20.07 -27.71 23.96
CA ASP A 331 -19.76 -28.84 24.83
C ASP A 331 -18.56 -29.66 24.30
N ILE A 332 -17.92 -30.44 25.18
CA ILE A 332 -16.85 -31.38 24.82
C ILE A 332 -17.33 -32.36 23.75
N GLY A 333 -16.64 -32.42 22.61
CA GLY A 333 -16.97 -33.32 21.51
C GLY A 333 -18.25 -32.94 20.77
N GLU A 334 -18.84 -31.78 21.07
CA GLU A 334 -19.96 -31.24 20.30
C GLU A 334 -19.50 -30.92 18.88
N SER A 335 -20.39 -31.17 17.92
CA SER A 335 -20.19 -30.76 16.54
C SER A 335 -21.41 -30.02 16.01
N ARG A 336 -21.20 -28.94 15.27
CA ARG A 336 -22.27 -28.14 14.65
C ARG A 336 -22.05 -28.00 13.16
N VAL A 337 -23.16 -27.83 12.43
CA VAL A 337 -23.16 -27.61 10.97
C VAL A 337 -23.87 -26.30 10.69
N TYR A 338 -23.18 -25.39 10.03
CA TYR A 338 -23.74 -24.16 9.46
C TYR A 338 -23.91 -24.36 7.95
N GLU A 339 -24.99 -23.80 7.41
CA GLU A 339 -25.37 -23.94 6.01
C GLU A 339 -25.57 -22.55 5.43
N SER A 340 -24.95 -22.27 4.30
CA SER A 340 -24.94 -20.95 3.68
C SER A 340 -24.97 -21.02 2.16
N TYR A 341 -25.54 -19.98 1.57
CA TYR A 341 -25.84 -19.88 0.16
C TYR A 341 -25.34 -18.52 -0.35
N LEU A 342 -24.45 -18.54 -1.34
CA LEU A 342 -23.95 -17.34 -2.01
C LEU A 342 -24.63 -17.22 -3.38
N TYR A 343 -25.67 -16.39 -3.48
CA TYR A 343 -26.32 -16.09 -4.76
C TYR A 343 -25.47 -15.10 -5.56
N ILE A 344 -25.20 -15.42 -6.83
CA ILE A 344 -24.26 -14.67 -7.66
C ILE A 344 -25.04 -14.04 -8.82
N SER A 345 -25.02 -12.72 -8.89
CA SER A 345 -25.71 -11.91 -9.90
C SER A 345 -24.83 -10.77 -10.36
N ASP A 346 -24.91 -10.47 -11.65
CA ASP A 346 -24.34 -9.30 -12.30
C ASP A 346 -25.30 -8.09 -12.29
N GLU A 347 -26.54 -8.29 -11.85
CA GLU A 347 -27.56 -7.24 -11.72
C GLU A 347 -27.75 -6.85 -10.25
N CYS A 348 -27.62 -5.55 -9.93
CA CYS A 348 -27.97 -4.99 -8.62
C CYS A 348 -29.48 -4.83 -8.50
N SER A 349 -30.16 -5.93 -8.20
CA SER A 349 -31.62 -6.01 -8.20
C SER A 349 -32.12 -6.62 -6.89
N TRP A 350 -32.78 -5.80 -6.07
CA TRP A 350 -33.55 -6.30 -4.92
C TRP A 350 -34.56 -7.36 -5.35
N GLN A 351 -35.13 -7.24 -6.56
CA GLN A 351 -36.10 -8.18 -7.09
C GLN A 351 -35.52 -9.59 -7.23
N ASP A 352 -34.28 -9.73 -7.69
CA ASP A 352 -33.66 -11.05 -7.90
C ASP A 352 -33.35 -11.72 -6.57
N THR A 353 -32.88 -10.94 -5.59
CA THR A 353 -32.68 -11.42 -4.20
C THR A 353 -34.01 -11.83 -3.58
N TYR A 354 -35.06 -11.02 -3.76
CA TYR A 354 -36.38 -11.34 -3.27
C TYR A 354 -36.97 -12.58 -3.96
N ASN A 355 -36.74 -12.78 -5.26
CA ASN A 355 -37.19 -13.96 -6.00
C ASN A 355 -36.54 -15.23 -5.47
N PHE A 356 -35.22 -15.22 -5.25
CA PHE A 356 -34.51 -16.34 -4.61
C PHE A 356 -35.09 -16.66 -3.23
N TYR A 357 -35.31 -15.63 -2.41
CA TYR A 357 -35.92 -15.76 -1.09
C TYR A 357 -37.36 -16.29 -1.14
N ALA A 358 -38.19 -15.75 -2.02
CA ALA A 358 -39.58 -16.12 -2.20
C ALA A 358 -39.70 -17.56 -2.69
N GLU A 359 -38.82 -18.00 -3.60
CA GLU A 359 -38.73 -19.40 -4.02
C GLU A 359 -38.32 -20.30 -2.84
N ALA A 360 -37.28 -19.93 -2.09
CA ALA A 360 -36.80 -20.69 -0.94
C ALA A 360 -37.86 -20.86 0.16
N LYS A 361 -38.78 -19.88 0.31
CA LYS A 361 -39.91 -19.93 1.26
C LYS A 361 -41.24 -20.38 0.65
N GLY A 362 -41.34 -20.51 -0.67
CA GLY A 362 -42.59 -20.79 -1.38
C GLY A 362 -43.65 -19.70 -1.22
N LEU A 363 -43.28 -18.42 -1.33
CA LEU A 363 -44.18 -17.26 -1.16
C LEU A 363 -44.93 -16.92 -2.45
N ASP A 364 -46.18 -16.48 -2.32
CA ASP A 364 -46.99 -15.93 -3.42
C ASP A 364 -46.71 -14.42 -3.60
N THR A 365 -46.64 -13.97 -4.87
CA THR A 365 -46.35 -12.57 -5.22
C THR A 365 -47.41 -11.97 -6.15
N PHE A 366 -47.43 -10.64 -6.28
CA PHE A 366 -48.22 -9.91 -7.27
C PHE A 366 -47.40 -8.81 -7.96
N ASN A 367 -47.77 -8.46 -9.19
CA ASN A 367 -46.98 -7.59 -10.05
C ASN A 367 -47.44 -6.12 -10.02
N VAL A 368 -46.47 -5.20 -9.92
CA VAL A 368 -46.67 -3.76 -10.08
C VAL A 368 -45.70 -3.23 -11.14
N SER A 369 -46.19 -2.35 -12.02
CA SER A 369 -45.39 -1.71 -13.05
C SER A 369 -45.63 -0.21 -13.10
N GLY A 370 -44.76 0.55 -13.76
CA GLY A 370 -44.94 1.99 -13.83
C GLY A 370 -43.90 2.72 -14.65
N SER A 371 -43.98 4.05 -14.61
CA SER A 371 -42.96 4.92 -15.18
C SER A 371 -42.69 6.14 -14.31
N VAL A 372 -41.48 6.68 -14.41
CA VAL A 372 -41.01 7.84 -13.68
C VAL A 372 -40.72 8.99 -14.64
N THR A 373 -41.20 10.19 -14.30
CA THR A 373 -40.89 11.43 -15.03
C THR A 373 -40.24 12.47 -14.12
N THR A 374 -39.44 13.36 -14.67
CA THR A 374 -38.94 14.53 -13.93
C THR A 374 -40.00 15.64 -13.90
N GLY A 375 -39.76 16.69 -13.10
CA GLY A 375 -40.67 17.84 -12.98
C GLY A 375 -40.93 18.63 -14.28
N ASP A 376 -40.14 18.41 -15.34
CA ASP A 376 -40.38 18.97 -16.67
C ASP A 376 -41.13 18.03 -17.63
N GLY A 377 -41.46 16.82 -17.17
CA GLY A 377 -42.17 15.78 -17.91
C GLY A 377 -41.28 14.88 -18.78
N SER A 378 -39.95 15.03 -18.75
CA SER A 378 -39.01 14.10 -19.36
C SER A 378 -38.95 12.76 -18.60
N LYS A 379 -38.45 11.71 -19.27
CA LYS A 379 -38.29 10.37 -18.67
C LYS A 379 -37.09 10.37 -17.71
N ALA A 380 -37.33 9.96 -16.47
CA ALA A 380 -36.26 9.76 -15.48
C ALA A 380 -35.70 8.35 -15.65
N LYS A 381 -34.58 8.25 -16.36
CA LYS A 381 -33.90 6.99 -16.67
C LYS A 381 -33.06 6.55 -15.48
N TYR A 382 -33.03 5.25 -15.20
CA TYR A 382 -32.26 4.70 -14.08
C TYR A 382 -32.58 5.40 -12.73
N ALA A 383 -33.83 5.82 -12.56
CA ALA A 383 -34.33 6.40 -11.32
C ALA A 383 -34.62 5.29 -10.31
N THR A 384 -34.31 5.52 -9.04
CA THR A 384 -34.57 4.56 -7.97
C THR A 384 -36.01 4.71 -7.48
N VAL A 385 -36.82 3.68 -7.71
CA VAL A 385 -38.19 3.58 -7.20
C VAL A 385 -38.15 2.83 -5.87
N VAL A 386 -38.44 3.54 -4.79
CA VAL A 386 -38.48 3.01 -3.43
C VAL A 386 -39.89 2.55 -3.10
N VAL A 387 -40.03 1.31 -2.63
CA VAL A 387 -41.28 0.70 -2.21
C VAL A 387 -41.37 0.73 -0.68
N TYR A 388 -42.54 1.10 -0.16
CA TYR A 388 -42.87 1.09 1.25
C TYR A 388 -44.09 0.19 1.48
N LYS A 389 -44.16 -0.50 2.62
CA LYS A 389 -45.31 -1.26 3.09
C LYS A 389 -45.72 -0.72 4.46
N ASP A 390 -46.97 -0.32 4.63
CA ASP A 390 -47.49 0.26 5.88
C ASP A 390 -46.65 1.44 6.43
N GLY A 391 -46.01 2.20 5.52
CA GLY A 391 -45.14 3.33 5.82
C GLY A 391 -43.69 2.97 6.18
N ALA A 392 -43.36 1.69 6.29
CA ALA A 392 -41.99 1.18 6.42
C ALA A 392 -41.38 0.96 5.03
N TYR A 393 -40.06 1.11 4.88
CA TYR A 393 -39.38 0.72 3.64
C TYR A 393 -39.54 -0.79 3.43
N HIS A 394 -39.75 -1.20 2.18
CA HIS A 394 -39.95 -2.59 1.78
C HIS A 394 -38.88 -3.12 0.80
N GLY A 395 -38.54 -2.32 -0.21
CA GLY A 395 -37.66 -2.74 -1.31
C GLY A 395 -37.51 -1.64 -2.35
N TRP A 396 -36.83 -1.93 -3.46
CA TRP A 396 -36.63 -0.95 -4.52
C TRP A 396 -36.40 -1.62 -5.88
N VAL A 397 -36.61 -0.86 -6.95
CA VAL A 397 -36.23 -1.24 -8.32
C VAL A 397 -35.76 -0.01 -9.09
N MET A 398 -34.94 -0.21 -10.12
CA MET A 398 -34.54 0.87 -11.03
C MET A 398 -35.46 0.94 -12.25
N THR A 399 -35.59 2.14 -12.80
CA THR A 399 -36.18 2.29 -14.13
C THR A 399 -35.20 1.90 -15.23
N ASP A 400 -35.73 1.37 -16.33
CA ASP A 400 -35.00 1.10 -17.58
C ASP A 400 -34.57 2.41 -18.29
N ALA A 401 -33.91 2.24 -19.45
CA ALA A 401 -33.48 3.36 -20.29
C ALA A 401 -34.63 4.23 -20.83
N GLU A 402 -35.87 3.75 -20.72
CA GLU A 402 -37.11 4.41 -21.10
C GLU A 402 -37.88 4.99 -19.91
N GLY A 403 -37.32 4.88 -18.70
CA GLY A 403 -37.90 5.38 -17.45
C GLY A 403 -39.07 4.55 -16.93
N ASN A 404 -39.16 3.25 -17.26
CA ASN A 404 -40.19 2.33 -16.77
C ASN A 404 -39.62 1.31 -15.78
N TYR A 405 -40.44 0.80 -14.88
CA TYR A 405 -40.05 -0.21 -13.90
C TYR A 405 -41.12 -1.29 -13.74
N THR A 406 -40.71 -2.45 -13.24
CA THR A 406 -41.59 -3.56 -12.83
C THR A 406 -41.05 -4.18 -11.55
N VAL A 407 -41.93 -4.54 -10.62
CA VAL A 407 -41.59 -5.14 -9.33
C VAL A 407 -42.67 -6.18 -8.94
N ASP A 408 -42.24 -7.33 -8.43
CA ASP A 408 -43.10 -8.33 -7.82
C ASP A 408 -43.01 -8.22 -6.30
N LEU A 409 -44.17 -8.05 -5.66
CA LEU A 409 -44.29 -7.81 -4.22
C LEU A 409 -45.01 -8.98 -3.52
N PRO A 410 -44.76 -9.22 -2.23
CA PRO A 410 -45.47 -10.26 -1.47
C PRO A 410 -46.98 -10.03 -1.48
N ASN A 411 -47.74 -11.10 -1.75
CA ASN A 411 -49.20 -11.07 -1.71
C ASN A 411 -49.74 -11.21 -0.27
N GLU A 412 -49.34 -10.26 0.59
CA GLU A 412 -49.68 -10.19 2.00
C GLU A 412 -50.47 -8.92 2.31
N SER A 413 -51.38 -8.96 3.29
CA SER A 413 -52.16 -7.77 3.67
C SER A 413 -51.27 -6.61 4.13
N GLY A 414 -51.48 -5.43 3.56
CA GLY A 414 -50.79 -4.18 3.89
C GLY A 414 -51.02 -3.12 2.80
N ASP A 415 -50.82 -1.84 3.13
CA ASP A 415 -50.97 -0.71 2.21
C ASP A 415 -49.59 -0.32 1.64
N TYR A 416 -49.31 -0.66 0.37
CA TYR A 416 -48.01 -0.35 -0.28
C TYR A 416 -48.01 1.06 -0.90
N THR A 417 -46.91 1.81 -0.74
CA THR A 417 -46.68 3.13 -1.36
C THR A 417 -45.31 3.18 -2.04
N PHE A 418 -45.13 4.14 -2.95
CA PHE A 418 -43.91 4.25 -3.76
C PHE A 418 -43.38 5.69 -3.75
N ALA A 419 -42.06 5.86 -3.68
CA ALA A 419 -41.40 7.16 -3.86
C ALA A 419 -40.25 7.03 -4.88
N VAL A 420 -39.71 8.17 -5.31
CA VAL A 420 -38.61 8.24 -6.27
C VAL A 420 -37.47 9.04 -5.68
N GLU A 421 -36.27 8.47 -5.79
CA GLU A 421 -35.02 9.18 -5.63
C GLU A 421 -34.38 9.35 -7.01
N TYR A 422 -33.95 10.57 -7.33
CA TYR A 422 -33.37 10.91 -8.64
C TYR A 422 -32.31 11.99 -8.50
N ASN A 423 -31.18 11.81 -9.18
CA ASN A 423 -30.04 12.73 -9.08
C ASN A 423 -30.42 14.19 -9.37
N GLY A 424 -29.81 15.11 -8.61
CA GLY A 424 -30.08 16.55 -8.70
C GLY A 424 -31.45 16.99 -8.16
N THR A 425 -32.22 16.07 -7.56
CA THR A 425 -33.53 16.36 -6.96
C THR A 425 -33.61 15.91 -5.50
N GLU A 426 -34.58 16.45 -4.78
CA GLU A 426 -35.02 15.89 -3.49
C GLU A 426 -35.79 14.58 -3.68
N PRO A 427 -35.87 13.71 -2.66
CA PRO A 427 -36.81 12.58 -2.67
C PRO A 427 -38.24 13.04 -2.94
N SER A 428 -38.97 12.31 -3.78
CA SER A 428 -40.37 12.62 -4.07
C SER A 428 -41.30 12.26 -2.90
N ALA A 429 -42.51 12.84 -2.90
CA ALA A 429 -43.54 12.41 -1.97
C ALA A 429 -44.02 10.99 -2.31
N GLN A 430 -44.39 10.22 -1.28
CA GLN A 430 -44.95 8.88 -1.48
C GLN A 430 -46.27 8.93 -2.27
N SER A 431 -46.47 7.93 -3.12
CA SER A 431 -47.68 7.72 -3.92
C SER A 431 -48.91 7.47 -3.04
N ALA A 432 -50.09 7.45 -3.67
CA ALA A 432 -51.26 6.84 -3.03
C ALA A 432 -51.02 5.36 -2.74
N ALA A 433 -51.59 4.87 -1.64
CA ALA A 433 -51.48 3.46 -1.25
C ALA A 433 -52.24 2.54 -2.21
N ILE A 434 -51.65 1.38 -2.51
CA ILE A 434 -52.25 0.28 -3.28
C ILE A 434 -52.60 -0.90 -2.35
N GLN A 435 -53.09 -1.99 -2.93
CA GLN A 435 -53.50 -3.21 -2.21
C GLN A 435 -53.03 -4.44 -3.02
N PRO A 436 -52.58 -5.54 -2.39
CA PRO A 436 -52.30 -6.79 -3.11
C PRO A 436 -53.47 -7.24 -3.98
N ASN A 437 -53.19 -7.72 -5.19
CA ASN A 437 -54.20 -8.11 -6.18
C ASN A 437 -53.64 -9.12 -7.17
N GLU A 438 -54.46 -10.08 -7.62
CA GLU A 438 -54.07 -11.06 -8.64
C GLU A 438 -53.84 -10.42 -10.04
N GLU A 439 -54.46 -9.28 -10.33
CA GLU A 439 -54.26 -8.54 -11.58
C GLU A 439 -53.11 -7.51 -11.47
N PRO A 440 -52.22 -7.39 -12.48
CA PRO A 440 -51.13 -6.42 -12.47
C PRO A 440 -51.59 -4.98 -12.25
N GLN A 441 -50.87 -4.22 -11.43
CA GLN A 441 -51.18 -2.83 -11.10
C GLN A 441 -50.19 -1.85 -11.72
N THR A 442 -50.61 -0.59 -11.89
CA THR A 442 -49.77 0.47 -12.47
C THR A 442 -49.65 1.68 -11.54
N VAL A 443 -48.41 2.09 -11.23
CA VAL A 443 -48.09 3.27 -10.41
C VAL A 443 -47.10 4.18 -11.16
N ASN A 444 -47.56 5.34 -11.61
CA ASN A 444 -46.67 6.34 -12.25
C ASN A 444 -46.22 7.38 -11.23
N LEU A 445 -44.96 7.79 -11.30
CA LEU A 445 -44.30 8.63 -10.31
C LEU A 445 -43.60 9.83 -10.96
N GLU A 446 -43.33 10.84 -10.15
CA GLU A 446 -42.57 12.04 -10.53
C GLU A 446 -41.42 12.24 -9.53
N THR A 447 -40.28 12.78 -9.99
CA THR A 447 -39.14 13.12 -9.12
C THR A 447 -39.50 14.26 -8.15
N GLY A 448 -38.71 14.46 -7.09
CA GLY A 448 -38.87 15.63 -6.23
C GLY A 448 -38.35 16.93 -6.87
N ALA A 449 -38.25 17.98 -6.05
CA ALA A 449 -37.83 19.30 -6.51
C ALA A 449 -36.34 19.33 -6.87
N THR A 450 -36.00 19.99 -7.98
CA THR A 450 -34.59 20.20 -8.39
C THR A 450 -33.84 21.08 -7.39
N LYS A 451 -32.65 20.62 -6.97
CA LYS A 451 -31.74 21.36 -6.09
C LYS A 451 -31.16 22.59 -6.81
N VAL A 452 -30.84 23.63 -6.06
CA VAL A 452 -30.25 24.89 -6.56
C VAL A 452 -28.91 25.17 -5.86
N PRO A 453 -27.93 25.79 -6.54
CA PRO A 453 -26.63 26.06 -5.97
C PRO A 453 -26.66 27.24 -4.98
N VAL A 454 -25.90 27.12 -3.89
CA VAL A 454 -25.51 28.21 -3.00
C VAL A 454 -23.99 28.20 -2.83
N THR A 455 -23.37 29.35 -3.07
CA THR A 455 -21.92 29.49 -3.06
C THR A 455 -21.43 30.09 -1.74
N PHE A 456 -20.34 29.58 -1.20
CA PHE A 456 -19.63 30.10 -0.04
C PHE A 456 -18.21 30.49 -0.48
N GLU A 457 -17.84 31.72 -0.17
CA GLU A 457 -16.53 32.30 -0.46
C GLU A 457 -15.75 32.42 0.85
N PHE A 458 -14.77 31.55 1.07
CA PHE A 458 -13.89 31.54 2.22
C PHE A 458 -12.68 32.43 1.96
N VAL A 459 -12.47 33.40 2.85
CA VAL A 459 -11.32 34.31 2.81
C VAL A 459 -10.71 34.50 4.19
N ASP A 460 -9.43 34.85 4.24
CA ASP A 460 -8.77 35.30 5.46
C ASP A 460 -9.21 36.75 5.85
N THR A 461 -8.64 37.29 6.92
CA THR A 461 -8.91 38.67 7.37
C THR A 461 -8.42 39.75 6.41
N GLU A 462 -7.55 39.42 5.46
CA GLU A 462 -7.03 40.30 4.41
C GLU A 462 -7.81 40.20 3.09
N GLY A 463 -8.68 39.19 2.96
CA GLY A 463 -9.48 38.91 1.77
C GLY A 463 -8.85 37.91 0.80
N ASN A 464 -7.75 37.24 1.19
CA ASN A 464 -7.15 36.19 0.37
C ASN A 464 -7.98 34.89 0.48
N PRO A 465 -8.13 34.11 -0.60
CA PRO A 465 -8.90 32.87 -0.57
C PRO A 465 -8.27 31.81 0.36
N VAL A 466 -9.09 31.13 1.17
CA VAL A 466 -8.66 30.03 2.06
C VAL A 466 -9.48 28.76 1.81
N TRP A 467 -8.95 27.58 2.12
CA TRP A 467 -9.71 26.35 2.07
C TRP A 467 -10.80 26.37 3.15
N GLY A 468 -11.92 25.71 2.85
CA GLY A 468 -13.07 25.68 3.74
C GLY A 468 -14.04 24.59 3.34
N ARG A 469 -14.90 24.22 4.28
CA ARG A 469 -15.92 23.20 4.11
C ARG A 469 -17.26 23.67 4.66
N VAL A 470 -18.35 23.17 4.10
CA VAL A 470 -19.71 23.53 4.53
C VAL A 470 -20.55 22.28 4.70
N SER A 471 -21.22 22.14 5.84
CA SER A 471 -22.20 21.06 6.08
C SER A 471 -23.63 21.57 5.92
N ALA A 472 -24.50 20.75 5.32
CA ALA A 472 -25.96 20.92 5.36
C ALA A 472 -26.72 19.58 5.42
N GLY A 473 -27.86 19.56 6.12
CA GLY A 473 -28.78 18.41 6.19
C GLY A 473 -29.22 18.06 7.62
N THR A 474 -30.53 17.94 7.85
CA THR A 474 -31.14 18.04 9.19
C THR A 474 -32.01 16.83 9.60
N VAL A 475 -31.64 15.62 9.13
CA VAL A 475 -32.21 14.29 9.46
C VAL A 475 -33.65 14.05 8.95
N GLY A 476 -33.78 13.21 7.92
CA GLY A 476 -35.07 12.89 7.27
C GLY A 476 -35.60 11.45 7.41
N ASN A 477 -34.90 10.54 8.11
CA ASN A 477 -35.09 9.08 7.99
C ASN A 477 -35.00 8.57 6.53
N ALA A 478 -33.98 9.06 5.82
CA ALA A 478 -33.44 8.51 4.60
C ALA A 478 -31.96 8.95 4.56
N MET A 479 -31.01 8.04 4.82
CA MET A 479 -29.59 8.36 4.90
C MET A 479 -28.98 8.45 3.51
N TYR A 480 -29.22 9.54 2.77
CA TYR A 480 -28.30 10.13 1.78
C TYR A 480 -28.92 11.39 1.11
N THR A 481 -29.38 12.33 1.92
CA THR A 481 -29.18 13.78 1.67
C THR A 481 -28.79 14.53 2.95
N GLY A 482 -28.41 13.80 4.00
CA GLY A 482 -28.14 14.34 5.32
C GLY A 482 -26.64 14.43 5.57
N GLN A 483 -26.11 15.66 5.63
CA GLN A 483 -24.73 16.03 5.95
C GLN A 483 -23.73 15.78 4.82
N THR A 484 -23.97 16.39 3.66
CA THR A 484 -22.89 16.59 2.70
C THR A 484 -21.99 17.70 3.23
N TYR A 485 -20.72 17.38 3.47
CA TYR A 485 -19.67 18.39 3.55
C TYR A 485 -19.32 18.75 2.10
N PHE A 486 -19.71 19.95 1.70
CA PHE A 486 -19.23 20.53 0.47
C PHE A 486 -17.80 21.00 0.74
N LEU A 487 -16.87 20.24 0.18
CA LEU A 487 -15.47 20.64 0.08
C LEU A 487 -15.35 21.64 -1.07
N SER A 488 -14.30 22.45 -1.11
CA SER A 488 -14.11 23.45 -2.16
C SER A 488 -14.23 22.82 -3.55
N ASP A 489 -15.20 23.31 -4.34
CA ASP A 489 -15.48 22.79 -5.67
C ASP A 489 -16.04 23.90 -6.57
N ASN A 490 -15.49 23.95 -7.79
CA ASN A 490 -15.86 24.87 -8.86
C ASN A 490 -17.04 24.37 -9.70
N GLY A 491 -17.41 23.08 -9.63
CA GLY A 491 -18.67 22.54 -10.16
C GLY A 491 -18.93 22.67 -11.68
N GLU A 492 -17.93 23.03 -12.50
CA GLU A 492 -18.09 23.14 -13.96
C GLU A 492 -17.83 21.79 -14.70
N GLY A 493 -17.43 20.71 -14.01
CA GLY A 493 -17.42 19.34 -14.53
C GLY A 493 -16.27 18.44 -14.04
N HIS A 494 -16.60 17.20 -13.68
CA HIS A 494 -15.64 16.11 -13.54
C HIS A 494 -14.96 15.86 -14.89
N VAL A 495 -13.65 15.59 -14.89
CA VAL A 495 -12.96 15.16 -16.11
C VAL A 495 -13.15 13.66 -16.26
N GLU A 496 -14.23 13.23 -16.91
CA GLU A 496 -14.35 11.85 -17.39
C GLU A 496 -13.30 11.59 -18.47
N VAL A 497 -12.45 10.57 -18.26
CA VAL A 497 -11.63 9.99 -19.32
C VAL A 497 -11.92 8.50 -19.42
N ASN A 498 -12.66 8.11 -20.47
CA ASN A 498 -12.68 6.76 -21.06
C ASN A 498 -12.71 5.54 -20.11
N GLY A 499 -13.62 5.49 -19.14
CA GLY A 499 -13.98 4.22 -18.48
C GLY A 499 -12.83 3.46 -17.81
N SER A 500 -11.80 4.18 -17.40
CA SER A 500 -10.70 3.79 -16.52
C SER A 500 -10.27 5.09 -15.88
N TYR A 501 -10.00 5.13 -14.57
CA TYR A 501 -9.49 6.31 -13.88
C TYR A 501 -8.10 6.66 -14.44
N GLY A 502 -8.11 7.38 -15.56
CA GLY A 502 -6.95 7.86 -16.27
C GLY A 502 -6.95 9.39 -16.31
N PRO A 503 -5.77 10.01 -16.36
CA PRO A 503 -5.60 11.42 -16.08
C PRO A 503 -6.26 12.28 -17.15
N GLY A 504 -7.42 12.82 -16.81
CA GLY A 504 -7.87 14.08 -17.39
C GLY A 504 -6.92 15.18 -16.94
N THR A 505 -6.56 16.10 -17.84
CA THR A 505 -5.90 17.35 -17.42
C THR A 505 -6.84 18.08 -16.47
N VAL A 506 -6.59 17.98 -15.16
CA VAL A 506 -7.38 18.64 -14.12
C VAL A 506 -7.26 20.15 -14.33
N SER A 507 -8.31 20.77 -14.86
CA SER A 507 -8.31 22.19 -15.17
C SER A 507 -8.90 22.99 -14.00
N GLU A 508 -8.01 23.43 -13.10
CA GLU A 508 -8.20 24.49 -12.09
C GLU A 508 -9.19 24.23 -10.93
N VAL A 509 -8.67 23.96 -9.74
CA VAL A 509 -9.38 24.15 -8.46
C VAL A 509 -9.20 25.60 -8.01
N LYS A 510 -10.27 26.30 -7.61
CA LYS A 510 -10.17 27.65 -7.04
C LYS A 510 -10.30 27.55 -5.52
N LYS A 511 -9.19 27.77 -4.83
CA LYS A 511 -9.14 27.99 -3.39
C LYS A 511 -10.17 29.08 -3.01
N GLY A 512 -10.87 28.90 -1.90
CA GLY A 512 -11.87 29.85 -1.39
C GLY A 512 -13.30 29.68 -1.87
N ILE A 513 -13.64 28.80 -2.81
CA ILE A 513 -15.03 28.65 -3.28
C ILE A 513 -15.58 27.25 -2.99
N VAL A 514 -16.72 27.20 -2.31
CA VAL A 514 -17.50 25.98 -2.04
C VAL A 514 -18.92 26.18 -2.60
N THR A 515 -19.41 25.27 -3.44
CA THR A 515 -20.79 25.32 -3.93
C THR A 515 -21.61 24.14 -3.40
N ALA A 516 -22.69 24.47 -2.68
CA ALA A 516 -23.64 23.51 -2.12
C ALA A 516 -24.93 23.47 -2.94
N TYR A 517 -25.37 22.29 -3.38
CA TYR A 517 -26.66 22.12 -4.04
C TYR A 517 -27.72 21.71 -3.02
N VAL A 518 -28.71 22.58 -2.81
CA VAL A 518 -29.70 22.48 -1.73
C VAL A 518 -31.11 22.74 -2.25
N THR A 519 -32.12 22.29 -1.51
CA THR A 519 -33.53 22.55 -1.84
C THR A 519 -33.83 24.06 -1.90
N PRO A 520 -34.64 24.51 -2.87
CA PRO A 520 -35.22 25.86 -2.83
C PRO A 520 -35.97 26.13 -1.51
N GLY A 521 -35.51 27.09 -0.70
CA GLY A 521 -36.14 27.44 0.59
C GLY A 521 -35.15 27.82 1.70
N GLU A 522 -35.64 27.95 2.93
CA GLU A 522 -34.81 28.16 4.12
C GLU A 522 -34.19 26.82 4.58
N TYR A 523 -32.89 26.80 4.85
CA TYR A 523 -32.16 25.65 5.40
C TYR A 523 -31.07 26.14 6.34
N GLU A 524 -30.51 25.28 7.20
CA GLU A 524 -29.35 25.59 8.03
C GLU A 524 -28.08 24.94 7.44
N ALA A 525 -26.99 25.70 7.36
CA ALA A 525 -25.68 25.19 6.95
C ALA A 525 -24.57 25.66 7.90
N THR A 526 -23.58 24.82 8.16
CA THR A 526 -22.47 25.11 9.06
C THR A 526 -21.15 25.16 8.29
N ALA A 527 -20.46 26.31 8.29
CA ALA A 527 -19.17 26.48 7.62
C ALA A 527 -18.01 26.22 8.60
N TYR A 528 -16.87 25.73 8.11
CA TYR A 528 -15.60 25.54 8.84
C TYR A 528 -14.44 26.04 7.96
N GLY A 529 -13.48 26.76 8.53
CA GLY A 529 -12.27 27.24 7.83
C GLY A 529 -11.07 26.32 8.06
N GLU A 530 -10.17 26.21 7.08
CA GLU A 530 -8.86 25.58 7.30
C GLU A 530 -8.09 26.26 8.43
N GLY A 531 -7.15 25.56 9.07
CA GLY A 531 -6.24 26.17 10.03
C GLY A 531 -5.17 25.22 10.55
N TYR A 532 -4.03 25.80 10.91
CA TYR A 532 -2.89 25.05 11.46
C TYR A 532 -3.25 24.31 12.76
N ASN A 533 -4.08 24.91 13.62
CA ASN A 533 -4.67 24.26 14.80
C ASN A 533 -5.98 23.54 14.46
N PHE A 534 -6.00 22.71 13.40
CA PHE A 534 -7.17 21.99 12.86
C PHE A 534 -8.15 22.87 12.08
N TYR A 535 -8.82 23.82 12.72
CA TYR A 535 -9.74 24.76 12.05
C TYR A 535 -9.44 26.20 12.43
N GLY A 536 -9.45 27.07 11.42
CA GLY A 536 -9.36 28.50 11.63
C GLY A 536 -10.59 29.03 12.35
N LYS A 537 -10.40 30.08 13.14
CA LYS A 537 -11.47 30.74 13.87
C LYS A 537 -12.33 31.53 12.90
N ILE A 538 -13.61 31.18 12.79
CA ILE A 538 -14.51 31.95 11.92
C ILE A 538 -14.84 33.28 12.57
N VAL A 539 -14.63 34.40 11.86
CA VAL A 539 -14.91 35.76 12.36
C VAL A 539 -16.33 36.19 12.03
N SER A 540 -16.77 35.92 10.80
CA SER A 540 -18.11 36.30 10.33
C SER A 540 -18.51 35.56 9.05
N ALA A 541 -19.81 35.52 8.77
CA ALA A 541 -20.36 35.16 7.47
C ALA A 541 -21.32 36.25 6.98
N THR A 542 -21.16 36.71 5.74
CA THR A 542 -21.93 37.84 5.18
C THR A 542 -22.65 37.44 3.90
N SER A 543 -23.93 37.84 3.75
CA SER A 543 -24.71 37.72 2.51
C SER A 543 -25.60 38.95 2.33
N GLY A 544 -25.32 39.76 1.30
CA GLY A 544 -26.00 41.05 1.09
C GLY A 544 -25.80 41.99 2.28
N ASP A 545 -26.89 42.48 2.88
CA ASP A 545 -26.87 43.32 4.10
C ASP A 545 -26.82 42.49 5.41
N THR A 546 -26.87 41.16 5.32
CA THR A 546 -26.87 40.27 6.49
C THR A 546 -25.46 39.92 6.91
N VAL A 547 -25.12 40.12 8.19
CA VAL A 547 -23.84 39.74 8.79
C VAL A 547 -24.10 38.86 10.00
N LEU A 548 -23.57 37.64 9.98
CA LEU A 548 -23.61 36.68 11.07
C LEU A 548 -22.23 36.62 11.75
N LYS A 549 -22.24 36.38 13.06
CA LYS A 549 -21.04 36.13 13.87
C LYS A 549 -21.21 34.82 14.64
N PRO A 550 -20.12 34.10 14.97
CA PRO A 550 -20.19 32.88 15.76
C PRO A 550 -20.87 33.10 17.11
N ALA A 551 -21.52 32.06 17.62
CA ALA A 551 -22.18 32.09 18.93
C ALA A 551 -21.18 32.12 20.10
N LYS A 552 -19.95 31.63 19.90
CA LYS A 552 -18.81 31.72 20.81
C LYS A 552 -17.58 32.18 20.03
N GLU A 553 -16.71 32.99 20.65
CA GLU A 553 -15.49 33.51 19.99
C GLU A 553 -14.50 32.41 19.56
N LEU A 554 -14.61 31.18 20.09
CA LEU A 554 -13.69 30.07 19.86
C LEU A 554 -14.34 28.86 19.14
N ASP A 555 -15.45 29.10 18.43
CA ASP A 555 -16.11 28.06 17.63
C ASP A 555 -15.49 28.03 16.23
N GLY A 556 -14.99 26.87 15.78
CA GLY A 556 -14.47 26.67 14.42
C GLY A 556 -15.57 26.63 13.35
N SER A 557 -16.78 27.08 13.70
CA SER A 557 -17.96 26.96 12.85
C SER A 557 -18.96 28.13 12.97
N ILE A 558 -19.77 28.34 11.92
CA ILE A 558 -20.91 29.27 11.94
C ILE A 558 -22.12 28.69 11.22
N THR A 559 -23.30 28.76 11.84
CA THR A 559 -24.57 28.35 11.23
C THR A 559 -25.18 29.51 10.45
N VAL A 560 -25.47 29.30 9.17
CA VAL A 560 -26.15 30.24 8.26
C VAL A 560 -27.50 29.70 7.81
N SER A 561 -28.37 30.59 7.31
CA SER A 561 -29.60 30.19 6.61
C SER A 561 -29.63 30.71 5.17
N GLY A 562 -29.69 29.85 4.16
CA GLY A 562 -29.53 30.29 2.75
C GLY A 562 -30.82 30.60 1.98
N ASN A 563 -30.64 30.92 0.70
CA ASN A 563 -31.61 30.74 -0.40
C ASN A 563 -32.99 31.41 -0.24
N THR A 564 -33.02 32.51 0.51
CA THR A 564 -34.07 33.53 0.43
C THR A 564 -33.78 34.53 -0.70
N GLU A 565 -34.63 35.55 -0.91
CA GLU A 565 -34.53 36.53 -2.02
C GLU A 565 -33.17 37.25 -2.16
N THR A 566 -32.27 37.16 -1.17
CA THR A 566 -30.93 37.75 -1.20
C THR A 566 -29.83 36.83 -0.61
N ALA A 567 -29.90 35.51 -0.78
CA ALA A 567 -28.92 34.59 -0.16
C ALA A 567 -28.45 33.39 -1.00
N THR A 568 -28.00 33.62 -2.24
CA THR A 568 -27.33 32.59 -3.07
C THR A 568 -25.80 32.59 -2.94
N LYS A 569 -25.22 33.55 -2.21
CA LYS A 569 -23.77 33.66 -1.97
C LYS A 569 -23.47 34.14 -0.55
N TRP A 570 -22.62 33.42 0.16
CA TRP A 570 -22.05 33.80 1.46
C TRP A 570 -20.56 34.09 1.33
N THR A 571 -20.04 35.09 2.04
CA THR A 571 -18.59 35.29 2.25
C THR A 571 -18.27 34.98 3.71
N VAL A 572 -17.42 33.99 3.96
CA VAL A 572 -16.98 33.50 5.27
C VAL A 572 -15.56 33.99 5.53
N VAL A 573 -15.36 34.73 6.62
CA VAL A 573 -14.05 35.27 7.00
C VAL A 573 -13.43 34.39 8.08
N VAL A 574 -12.22 33.91 7.85
CA VAL A 574 -11.44 33.04 8.73
C VAL A 574 -10.26 33.83 9.30
N GLU A 575 -10.02 33.71 10.61
CA GLU A 575 -8.87 34.24 11.33
C GLU A 575 -7.99 33.07 11.77
N PHE A 576 -6.71 33.15 11.46
CA PHE A 576 -5.70 32.20 11.92
C PHE A 576 -5.10 32.76 13.21
N ASP A 577 -5.46 32.15 14.35
CA ASP A 577 -4.78 32.42 15.62
C ASP A 577 -3.46 31.64 15.60
N ASN A 578 -2.36 32.36 15.33
CA ASN A 578 -0.94 31.96 15.27
C ASN A 578 -0.38 31.77 13.85
N GLU A 579 0.83 32.29 13.62
CA GLU A 579 1.63 31.98 12.43
C GLU A 579 2.00 30.49 12.49
N THR A 580 1.94 29.81 11.33
CA THR A 580 2.48 28.45 11.18
C THR A 580 3.92 28.47 11.68
N PRO A 581 4.26 27.68 12.72
CA PRO A 581 5.63 27.51 13.17
C PRO A 581 6.52 27.07 12.01
N GLU A 582 7.65 27.75 11.85
CA GLU A 582 8.60 27.46 10.79
C GLU A 582 9.02 25.98 10.83
N ASN A 583 9.04 25.32 9.67
CA ASN A 583 9.44 23.92 9.48
C ASN A 583 8.54 22.84 10.14
N TRP A 584 7.37 23.19 10.68
CA TRP A 584 6.42 22.21 11.21
C TRP A 584 5.24 21.97 10.27
N TYR A 585 5.02 20.71 9.94
CA TYR A 585 4.02 20.29 8.96
C TYR A 585 3.16 19.16 9.52
N THR A 586 1.98 18.97 8.94
CA THR A 586 0.97 18.04 9.47
C THR A 586 0.54 16.97 8.49
N ILE A 587 0.28 15.77 9.01
CA ILE A 587 -0.18 14.59 8.26
C ILE A 587 -1.20 13.80 9.07
N ASP A 588 -2.12 13.13 8.38
CA ASP A 588 -2.98 12.09 8.94
C ASP A 588 -2.42 10.75 8.47
N ASN A 589 -1.66 10.04 9.31
CA ASN A 589 -0.82 8.93 8.85
C ASN A 589 -1.55 7.71 8.27
N HIS A 590 -2.86 7.60 8.47
CA HIS A 590 -3.64 6.41 8.09
C HIS A 590 -5.03 6.85 7.60
N HIS A 591 -5.24 6.81 6.29
CA HIS A 591 -6.45 7.33 5.63
C HIS A 591 -6.88 6.50 4.41
N HIS A 592 -8.16 6.15 4.30
CA HIS A 592 -8.66 5.26 3.26
C HIS A 592 -9.60 5.93 2.23
N GLY A 593 -9.63 5.37 1.02
CA GLY A 593 -10.25 5.93 -0.18
C GLY A 593 -11.52 5.24 -0.65
N GLN A 594 -11.48 4.67 -1.86
CA GLN A 594 -12.62 3.97 -2.50
C GLN A 594 -12.38 2.46 -2.63
N ARG A 595 -11.22 1.97 -2.16
CA ARG A 595 -10.86 0.57 -2.20
C ARG A 595 -11.18 -0.06 -0.85
N MET A 596 -11.54 -1.34 -0.90
CA MET A 596 -11.79 -2.18 0.26
C MET A 596 -12.93 -1.72 1.17
N ASP A 597 -12.70 -1.10 2.32
CA ASP A 597 -13.74 -0.67 3.29
C ASP A 597 -13.99 0.83 3.33
N ALA A 598 -13.36 1.61 2.46
CA ALA A 598 -13.60 3.04 2.38
C ALA A 598 -14.53 3.47 1.24
N PHE A 599 -15.28 4.53 1.51
CA PHE A 599 -16.47 4.92 0.73
C PHE A 599 -16.25 6.20 -0.11
N THR A 600 -15.00 6.66 -0.28
CA THR A 600 -14.67 8.02 -0.74
C THR A 600 -13.64 8.03 -1.87
N ILE A 601 -14.02 8.54 -3.06
CA ILE A 601 -13.07 8.65 -4.18
C ILE A 601 -11.81 9.46 -3.85
N PRO A 602 -10.68 9.17 -4.53
CA PRO A 602 -9.41 9.89 -4.38
C PRO A 602 -9.52 11.43 -4.38
N GLU A 603 -10.38 11.99 -5.23
CA GLU A 603 -10.61 13.45 -5.28
C GLU A 603 -11.17 13.98 -3.95
N ILE A 604 -12.18 13.31 -3.38
CA ILE A 604 -12.82 13.75 -2.14
C ILE A 604 -11.92 13.48 -0.95
N VAL A 605 -11.15 12.38 -0.96
CA VAL A 605 -10.09 12.09 0.03
C VAL A 605 -9.12 13.26 0.10
N ALA A 606 -8.52 13.63 -1.04
CA ALA A 606 -7.56 14.72 -1.12
C ALA A 606 -8.18 16.04 -0.63
N LYS A 607 -9.39 16.38 -1.11
CA LYS A 607 -10.10 17.59 -0.67
C LYS A 607 -10.41 17.58 0.83
N ALA A 608 -10.73 16.42 1.42
CA ALA A 608 -11.08 16.31 2.84
C ALA A 608 -9.85 16.56 3.72
N GLN A 609 -8.70 16.01 3.33
CA GLN A 609 -7.43 16.22 3.99
C GLN A 609 -6.95 17.68 3.88
N VAL A 610 -6.99 18.27 2.67
CA VAL A 610 -6.64 19.70 2.45
C VAL A 610 -7.53 20.62 3.28
N THR A 611 -8.85 20.41 3.27
CA THR A 611 -9.78 21.27 4.03
C THR A 611 -9.73 21.03 5.55
N ALA A 612 -9.08 19.95 6.00
CA ALA A 612 -8.70 19.75 7.39
C ALA A 612 -7.42 20.49 7.79
N GLY A 613 -6.78 21.21 6.86
CA GLY A 613 -5.55 21.96 7.08
C GLY A 613 -4.33 21.05 7.26
N LEU A 614 -4.28 19.94 6.52
CA LEU A 614 -3.08 19.08 6.45
C LEU A 614 -2.11 19.65 5.41
N ASP A 615 -0.80 19.47 5.66
CA ASP A 615 0.28 19.92 4.77
C ASP A 615 0.79 18.79 3.87
N VAL A 616 0.68 17.55 4.33
CA VAL A 616 1.02 16.34 3.59
C VAL A 616 -0.21 15.46 3.49
N LEU A 617 -0.46 14.99 2.27
CA LEU A 617 -1.51 14.02 1.97
C LEU A 617 -0.99 12.59 2.10
N THR A 618 -1.88 11.65 2.43
CA THR A 618 -1.64 10.19 2.50
C THR A 618 -2.81 9.42 1.91
N LEU A 619 -2.58 8.17 1.52
CA LEU A 619 -3.64 7.21 1.20
C LEU A 619 -3.12 5.79 1.45
N ASP A 620 -3.77 5.08 2.35
CA ASP A 620 -3.34 3.78 2.89
C ASP A 620 -4.38 2.70 2.56
N ASP A 621 -4.88 2.65 1.33
CA ASP A 621 -5.86 1.64 0.93
C ASP A 621 -5.28 0.22 1.14
N HIS A 622 -6.04 -0.64 1.84
CA HIS A 622 -5.66 -2.03 2.14
C HIS A 622 -5.22 -2.80 0.89
N GLU A 623 -3.95 -3.19 0.79
CA GLU A 623 -3.39 -3.96 -0.34
C GLU A 623 -3.48 -3.28 -1.73
N TYR A 624 -3.84 -1.99 -1.85
CA TYR A 624 -4.03 -1.30 -3.13
C TYR A 624 -3.22 -0.01 -3.21
N VAL A 625 -2.38 0.11 -4.23
CA VAL A 625 -1.59 1.34 -4.48
C VAL A 625 -2.12 2.19 -5.63
N ILE A 626 -2.98 1.66 -6.50
CA ILE A 626 -3.41 2.35 -7.73
C ILE A 626 -4.09 3.70 -7.49
N ASP A 627 -4.78 3.86 -6.37
CA ASP A 627 -5.50 5.08 -6.02
C ASP A 627 -4.57 6.15 -5.40
N ASN A 628 -3.30 5.83 -5.11
CA ASN A 628 -2.30 6.81 -4.72
C ASN A 628 -2.01 7.82 -5.84
N TRP A 629 -1.91 7.35 -7.09
CA TRP A 629 -1.66 8.22 -8.25
C TRP A 629 -2.70 9.34 -8.44
N PRO A 630 -4.02 9.08 -8.41
CA PRO A 630 -5.00 10.18 -8.49
C PRO A 630 -4.95 11.13 -7.28
N VAL A 631 -4.74 10.66 -6.04
CA VAL A 631 -4.58 11.56 -4.87
C VAL A 631 -3.36 12.47 -5.05
N TYR A 632 -2.24 11.91 -5.49
CA TYR A 632 -1.03 12.64 -5.85
C TYR A 632 -1.30 13.77 -6.84
N GLN A 633 -2.07 13.50 -7.92
CA GLN A 633 -2.43 14.53 -8.89
C GLN A 633 -3.31 15.63 -8.30
N TRP A 634 -4.26 15.27 -7.44
CA TRP A 634 -5.12 16.25 -6.75
C TRP A 634 -4.32 17.13 -5.79
N GLY A 635 -3.36 16.56 -5.06
CA GLY A 635 -2.42 17.32 -4.24
C GLY A 635 -1.70 18.39 -5.05
N ARG A 636 -1.10 18.03 -6.19
CA ARG A 636 -0.42 18.97 -7.10
C ARG A 636 -1.34 20.09 -7.59
N VAL A 637 -2.59 19.79 -7.89
CA VAL A 637 -3.56 20.80 -8.39
C VAL A 637 -4.04 21.75 -7.30
N MET A 638 -4.12 21.27 -6.05
CA MET A 638 -4.51 22.05 -4.89
C MET A 638 -3.34 22.80 -4.25
N ASP A 639 -2.12 22.66 -4.78
CA ASP A 639 -0.93 23.36 -4.30
C ASP A 639 -0.65 23.05 -2.82
N ILE A 640 -0.81 21.78 -2.43
CA ILE A 640 -0.43 21.29 -1.09
C ILE A 640 1.08 21.01 -1.03
N VAL A 641 1.65 20.98 0.17
CA VAL A 641 3.11 20.97 0.39
C VAL A 641 3.75 19.66 -0.07
N GLY A 642 3.12 18.52 0.24
CA GLY A 642 3.64 17.22 -0.19
C GLY A 642 2.61 16.09 -0.21
N TYR A 643 3.06 14.93 -0.67
CA TYR A 643 2.33 13.67 -0.65
C TYR A 643 3.24 12.55 -0.18
N MET A 644 2.73 11.66 0.65
CA MET A 644 3.40 10.43 1.05
C MET A 644 2.54 9.26 0.55
N PRO A 645 2.86 8.67 -0.61
CA PRO A 645 2.11 7.54 -1.14
C PRO A 645 2.34 6.31 -0.28
N SER A 646 1.31 5.62 0.18
CA SER A 646 1.44 4.56 1.18
C SER A 646 0.47 3.41 0.92
N GLU A 647 0.52 2.39 1.77
CA GLU A 647 -0.30 1.18 1.70
C GLU A 647 -0.47 0.60 3.12
N GLU A 648 -1.70 0.25 3.50
CA GLU A 648 -1.92 -0.60 4.69
C GLU A 648 -1.83 -2.08 4.26
N VAL A 649 -0.88 -2.79 4.86
CA VAL A 649 -0.69 -4.24 4.74
C VAL A 649 -1.49 -4.93 5.84
N THR A 650 -2.52 -5.65 5.43
CA THR A 650 -3.59 -6.26 6.22
C THR A 650 -3.35 -7.76 6.35
N ALA A 651 -2.44 -8.19 7.22
CA ALA A 651 -2.35 -9.61 7.56
C ALA A 651 -3.50 -10.01 8.51
N SER A 652 -3.98 -11.26 8.47
CA SER A 652 -5.11 -11.71 9.33
C SER A 652 -4.90 -11.54 10.84
N TRP A 653 -3.66 -11.30 11.24
CA TRP A 653 -3.23 -11.21 12.62
C TRP A 653 -2.70 -9.82 12.99
N ALA A 654 -2.43 -8.92 12.03
CA ALA A 654 -1.91 -7.59 12.29
C ALA A 654 -1.99 -6.70 11.04
N HIS A 655 -2.16 -5.38 11.21
CA HIS A 655 -1.99 -4.44 10.12
C HIS A 655 -0.76 -3.53 10.29
N PHE A 656 -0.25 -3.06 9.15
CA PHE A 656 0.96 -2.24 9.09
C PHE A 656 0.85 -1.21 7.96
N ASP A 657 1.16 0.06 8.23
CA ASP A 657 1.34 1.00 7.11
C ASP A 657 2.77 0.99 6.64
N ILE A 658 2.89 0.97 5.32
CA ILE A 658 4.12 1.03 4.58
C ILE A 658 4.25 2.43 3.99
N MET A 659 5.21 3.21 4.50
CA MET A 659 5.41 4.59 4.08
C MET A 659 6.79 4.77 3.42
N PRO A 660 6.87 5.39 2.23
CA PRO A 660 8.09 5.44 1.44
C PRO A 660 9.15 6.35 2.07
N LEU A 661 10.37 5.85 2.22
CA LEU A 661 11.54 6.63 2.64
C LEU A 661 12.53 6.89 1.50
N THR A 662 12.37 6.18 0.38
CA THR A 662 13.26 6.24 -0.77
C THR A 662 12.48 6.54 -2.05
N ILE A 663 13.19 7.06 -3.05
CA ILE A 663 12.60 7.36 -4.35
C ILE A 663 12.08 6.09 -5.04
N ASP A 664 12.75 4.95 -4.87
CA ASP A 664 12.34 3.68 -5.47
C ASP A 664 10.98 3.21 -4.88
N ALA A 665 10.83 3.25 -3.56
CA ALA A 665 9.57 2.97 -2.88
C ALA A 665 8.45 3.92 -3.35
N TYR A 666 8.78 5.21 -3.44
CA TYR A 666 7.84 6.27 -3.83
C TYR A 666 7.33 6.09 -5.26
N GLU A 667 8.24 5.81 -6.21
CA GLU A 667 7.87 5.53 -7.61
C GLU A 667 7.02 4.26 -7.73
N GLN A 668 7.29 3.23 -6.92
CA GLN A 668 6.54 1.99 -6.92
C GLN A 668 5.08 2.18 -6.46
N HIS A 669 4.85 2.90 -5.36
CA HIS A 669 3.49 3.17 -4.86
C HIS A 669 2.71 4.14 -5.78
N LEU A 670 3.41 4.92 -6.60
CA LEU A 670 2.79 5.80 -7.61
C LEU A 670 2.60 5.14 -8.98
N ASP A 671 2.98 3.86 -9.17
CA ASP A 671 2.78 3.20 -10.46
C ASP A 671 1.30 2.96 -10.74
N ARG A 672 0.74 3.79 -11.61
CA ARG A 672 -0.65 3.70 -12.07
C ARG A 672 -1.02 2.36 -12.75
N ASN A 673 -0.03 1.55 -13.13
CA ASN A 673 -0.28 0.23 -13.74
C ASN A 673 -0.18 -0.90 -12.71
N GLN A 674 0.17 -0.58 -11.47
CA GLN A 674 0.21 -1.50 -10.34
C GLN A 674 -1.10 -1.40 -9.57
N GLU A 675 -1.97 -2.40 -9.71
CA GLU A 675 -3.27 -2.38 -9.02
C GLU A 675 -3.16 -2.72 -7.53
N ASN A 676 -2.43 -3.78 -7.18
CA ASN A 676 -2.34 -4.31 -5.82
C ASN A 676 -0.88 -4.42 -5.32
N HIS A 677 -0.76 -4.50 -4.00
CA HIS A 677 0.39 -4.54 -3.09
C HIS A 677 1.84 -4.71 -3.56
N VAL A 678 2.69 -3.98 -2.85
CA VAL A 678 4.15 -4.04 -2.87
C VAL A 678 4.67 -5.15 -1.93
N VAL A 679 3.94 -5.44 -0.86
CA VAL A 679 4.32 -6.38 0.21
C VAL A 679 3.39 -7.61 0.25
N ASN A 680 3.95 -8.78 0.54
CA ASN A 680 3.20 -10.03 0.63
C ASN A 680 2.63 -10.25 2.05
N THR A 681 1.30 -10.18 2.18
CA THR A 681 0.58 -10.33 3.47
C THR A 681 0.63 -11.74 4.08
N ASN A 682 1.01 -12.76 3.30
CA ASN A 682 1.09 -14.15 3.77
C ASN A 682 2.41 -14.48 4.48
N GLN A 683 3.27 -13.49 4.73
CA GLN A 683 4.57 -13.65 5.38
C GLN A 683 4.47 -13.69 6.92
N SER A 684 5.53 -14.17 7.56
CA SER A 684 5.78 -13.90 8.99
C SER A 684 5.97 -12.41 9.26
N LEU A 685 5.84 -11.96 10.52
CA LEU A 685 6.10 -10.57 10.89
C LEU A 685 7.46 -10.10 10.34
N LYS A 686 8.52 -10.88 10.59
CA LYS A 686 9.85 -10.57 10.07
C LYS A 686 9.88 -10.47 8.55
N GLY A 687 9.14 -11.33 7.84
CA GLY A 687 9.10 -11.30 6.37
C GLY A 687 8.41 -10.04 5.81
N ILE A 688 7.32 -9.59 6.45
CA ILE A 688 6.67 -8.31 6.12
C ILE A 688 7.64 -7.16 6.34
N LEU A 689 8.30 -7.12 7.51
CA LEU A 689 9.22 -6.06 7.88
C LEU A 689 10.48 -6.02 6.99
N ASP A 690 11.08 -7.18 6.73
CA ASP A 690 12.23 -7.33 5.84
C ASP A 690 11.89 -6.83 4.42
N GLN A 691 10.76 -7.27 3.86
CA GLN A 691 10.33 -6.83 2.53
C GLN A 691 10.13 -5.31 2.53
N GLY A 692 9.38 -4.79 3.51
CA GLY A 692 9.23 -3.38 3.87
C GLY A 692 10.51 -2.55 3.73
N HIS A 693 11.53 -2.96 4.48
CA HIS A 693 12.80 -2.26 4.56
C HIS A 693 13.70 -2.48 3.35
N GLU A 694 13.59 -3.61 2.64
CA GLU A 694 14.36 -3.91 1.43
C GLU A 694 14.02 -2.97 0.27
N PHE A 695 12.74 -2.57 0.11
CA PHE A 695 12.39 -1.52 -0.86
C PHE A 695 12.55 -0.09 -0.30
N GLY A 696 12.97 0.05 0.95
CA GLY A 696 13.29 1.34 1.55
C GLY A 696 12.06 2.13 1.99
N ALA A 697 11.12 1.50 2.70
CA ALA A 697 10.07 2.18 3.45
C ALA A 697 10.28 2.13 4.97
N SER A 698 9.53 2.98 5.64
CA SER A 698 9.24 2.97 7.08
C SER A 698 7.99 2.12 7.30
N ILE A 699 7.92 1.42 8.42
CA ILE A 699 6.81 0.53 8.72
C ILE A 699 6.20 0.88 10.07
N GLY A 700 4.92 1.26 10.05
CA GLY A 700 4.17 1.53 11.27
C GLY A 700 3.34 0.34 11.69
N ALA A 701 3.39 -0.02 12.96
CA ALA A 701 2.41 -0.92 13.56
C ALA A 701 1.11 -0.13 13.82
N MET A 702 0.11 -0.38 12.98
CA MET A 702 -1.19 0.29 13.08
C MET A 702 -2.06 -0.36 14.15
N HIS A 703 -2.86 0.50 14.81
CA HIS A 703 -3.80 0.19 15.89
C HIS A 703 -3.34 -0.99 16.77
N PRO A 704 -2.12 -0.93 17.34
CA PRO A 704 -1.31 -2.11 17.68
C PRO A 704 -1.87 -2.98 18.82
N THR A 705 -2.80 -2.48 19.64
CA THR A 705 -3.46 -3.28 20.69
C THR A 705 -4.93 -3.59 20.41
N SER A 706 -5.44 -3.20 19.23
CA SER A 706 -6.73 -3.63 18.72
C SER A 706 -6.72 -5.13 18.43
N SER A 707 -7.90 -5.68 18.16
CA SER A 707 -8.10 -7.12 17.95
C SER A 707 -7.29 -7.72 16.80
N TYR A 708 -6.90 -6.89 15.85
CA TYR A 708 -6.10 -7.18 14.66
C TYR A 708 -4.82 -6.31 14.63
N GLY A 709 -4.34 -5.92 15.81
CA GLY A 709 -3.08 -5.22 16.00
C GLY A 709 -1.93 -6.15 16.40
N MET A 710 -0.72 -5.83 15.94
CA MET A 710 0.49 -6.66 16.14
C MET A 710 0.74 -7.06 17.61
N LEU A 711 0.58 -6.15 18.58
CA LEU A 711 0.90 -6.43 19.98
C LEU A 711 -0.11 -7.36 20.63
N LEU A 712 -1.39 -7.28 20.24
CA LEU A 712 -2.38 -8.24 20.72
C LEU A 712 -2.13 -9.63 20.13
N ALA A 713 -1.74 -9.71 18.84
CA ALA A 713 -1.36 -10.99 18.23
C ALA A 713 -0.14 -11.62 18.91
N ASP A 714 0.83 -10.82 19.36
CA ASP A 714 1.93 -11.30 20.19
C ASP A 714 1.44 -11.80 21.57
N ASP A 715 0.57 -11.06 22.25
CA ASP A 715 -0.03 -11.46 23.54
C ASP A 715 -0.76 -12.82 23.43
N ASN A 716 -1.41 -13.06 22.30
CA ASN A 716 -2.11 -14.30 22.00
C ASN A 716 -1.21 -15.40 21.40
N LYS A 717 0.07 -15.11 21.16
CA LYS A 717 1.05 -15.97 20.47
C LYS A 717 0.60 -16.42 19.07
N THR A 718 -0.13 -15.56 18.37
CA THR A 718 -0.65 -15.79 17.02
C THR A 718 0.17 -15.08 15.95
N ALA A 719 1.05 -14.14 16.31
CA ALA A 719 1.98 -13.49 15.38
C ALA A 719 2.95 -14.53 14.76
N PRO A 720 2.88 -14.83 13.44
CA PRO A 720 3.74 -15.83 12.82
C PRO A 720 5.20 -15.37 12.84
N GLY A 721 6.08 -16.24 13.34
CA GLY A 721 7.49 -15.90 13.59
C GLY A 721 7.75 -15.24 14.95
N GLY A 722 6.71 -14.84 15.68
CA GLY A 722 6.80 -14.08 16.93
C GLY A 722 7.08 -12.59 16.69
N LEU A 723 6.97 -11.80 17.74
CA LEU A 723 7.33 -10.38 17.73
C LEU A 723 8.84 -10.19 17.48
N VAL A 724 9.20 -9.15 16.72
CA VAL A 724 10.58 -8.75 16.44
C VAL A 724 10.75 -7.24 16.58
N ASP A 725 11.98 -6.78 16.81
CA ASP A 725 12.33 -5.37 17.05
C ASP A 725 12.60 -4.62 15.73
N ASP A 726 11.76 -4.82 14.71
CA ASP A 726 12.02 -4.43 13.32
C ASP A 726 10.95 -3.45 12.72
N PHE A 727 10.06 -2.83 13.52
CA PHE A 727 9.06 -1.82 13.08
C PHE A 727 9.44 -0.38 13.51
N ASP A 728 9.06 0.66 12.77
CA ASP A 728 9.55 2.03 12.99
C ASP A 728 8.56 2.92 13.77
N GLY A 729 7.26 2.72 13.52
CA GLY A 729 6.17 3.50 14.11
C GLY A 729 5.21 2.69 14.97
N LEU A 730 4.60 3.32 15.97
CA LEU A 730 3.49 2.81 16.76
C LEU A 730 2.33 3.79 16.68
N GLU A 731 1.26 3.37 16.02
CA GLU A 731 0.06 4.18 15.92
C GLU A 731 -0.65 4.26 17.28
N THR A 732 -0.96 5.48 17.70
CA THR A 732 -1.53 5.68 19.04
C THR A 732 -3.04 5.88 19.04
N GLN A 733 -3.59 6.61 18.06
CA GLN A 733 -4.98 7.12 18.07
C GLN A 733 -5.40 7.77 19.43
N PHE A 734 -4.45 8.29 20.20
CA PHE A 734 -4.63 8.71 21.61
C PHE A 734 -5.19 7.63 22.56
N SER A 735 -5.05 6.37 22.20
CA SER A 735 -5.27 5.23 23.07
C SER A 735 -4.20 5.20 24.16
N ALA A 736 -4.65 5.22 25.42
CA ALA A 736 -3.77 5.10 26.56
C ALA A 736 -3.00 3.77 26.54
N ASN A 737 -3.60 2.68 26.04
CA ASN A 737 -2.92 1.40 25.94
C ASN A 737 -1.75 1.48 24.94
N HIS A 738 -1.97 2.03 23.74
CA HIS A 738 -0.95 2.08 22.67
C HIS A 738 0.24 2.94 23.11
N THR A 739 -0.07 4.09 23.69
CA THR A 739 0.97 5.02 24.15
C THR A 739 1.73 4.47 25.36
N ASN A 740 1.07 3.72 26.26
CA ASN A 740 1.76 3.05 27.36
C ASN A 740 2.75 1.98 26.86
N GLU A 741 2.44 1.29 25.78
CA GLU A 741 3.35 0.34 25.12
C GLU A 741 4.56 1.08 24.52
N ALA A 742 4.36 2.20 23.81
CA ALA A 742 5.46 3.00 23.29
C ALA A 742 6.45 3.44 24.39
N MET A 743 5.94 3.92 25.53
CA MET A 743 6.78 4.26 26.70
C MET A 743 7.50 3.04 27.30
N ALA A 744 6.93 1.84 27.20
CA ALA A 744 7.58 0.61 27.66
C ALA A 744 8.76 0.25 26.74
N TYR A 745 8.58 0.37 25.43
CA TYR A 745 9.66 0.22 24.46
C TYR A 745 10.78 1.23 24.68
N TRP A 746 10.45 2.52 24.89
CA TRP A 746 11.46 3.54 25.20
C TRP A 746 12.26 3.24 26.47
N THR A 747 11.57 2.72 27.49
CA THR A 747 12.20 2.30 28.75
C THR A 747 13.12 1.11 28.51
N ALA A 748 12.65 0.08 27.81
CA ALA A 748 13.43 -1.13 27.55
C ALA A 748 14.71 -0.85 26.75
N TYR A 749 14.60 0.03 25.75
CA TYR A 749 15.71 0.54 24.94
C TYR A 749 16.81 1.22 25.79
N ILE A 750 16.46 2.19 26.66
CA ILE A 750 17.47 2.85 27.51
C ILE A 750 18.04 1.91 28.58
N GLU A 751 17.27 0.91 29.02
CA GLU A 751 17.66 -0.09 30.02
C GLU A 751 18.55 -1.21 29.45
N GLU A 752 18.83 -1.21 28.14
CA GLU A 752 19.63 -2.26 27.49
C GLU A 752 18.96 -3.64 27.73
N SER A 753 17.63 -3.71 27.59
CA SER A 753 16.77 -4.79 28.08
C SER A 753 15.68 -5.25 27.09
N SER A 754 14.87 -6.23 27.51
CA SER A 754 13.78 -6.77 26.70
C SER A 754 12.40 -6.26 27.11
N HIS A 755 11.54 -5.94 26.14
CA HIS A 755 10.10 -5.78 26.33
C HIS A 755 9.37 -6.89 25.56
N ARG A 756 8.28 -7.43 26.11
CA ARG A 756 7.53 -8.55 25.46
C ARG A 756 8.39 -9.75 25.03
N ASN A 757 9.49 -10.02 25.77
CA ASN A 757 10.49 -11.07 25.48
C ASN A 757 11.32 -10.85 24.19
N VAL A 758 11.32 -9.64 23.63
CA VAL A 758 12.16 -9.22 22.53
C VAL A 758 13.18 -8.22 23.06
N GLU A 759 14.47 -8.39 22.73
CA GLU A 759 15.48 -7.39 23.04
C GLU A 759 15.21 -6.12 22.22
N VAL A 760 15.09 -4.97 22.90
CA VAL A 760 14.78 -3.69 22.25
C VAL A 760 16.11 -2.98 21.96
N GLU A 761 16.49 -2.93 20.69
CA GLU A 761 17.77 -2.41 20.22
C GLU A 761 17.66 -1.01 19.60
N ARG A 762 16.46 -0.61 19.15
CA ARG A 762 16.18 0.73 18.61
C ARG A 762 14.87 1.31 19.17
N PRO A 763 14.68 2.64 19.19
CA PRO A 763 13.46 3.25 19.69
C PRO A 763 12.30 3.13 18.69
N HIS A 764 11.07 2.99 19.21
CA HIS A 764 9.84 2.92 18.41
C HIS A 764 9.00 4.17 18.61
N TYR A 765 8.80 4.99 17.58
CA TYR A 765 8.18 6.31 17.73
C TYR A 765 6.67 6.26 17.56
N ILE A 766 5.96 7.21 18.17
CA ILE A 766 4.51 7.30 18.05
C ILE A 766 4.10 8.03 16.78
N TRP A 767 3.05 7.53 16.13
CA TRP A 767 2.36 8.19 15.02
C TRP A 767 0.88 8.42 15.36
N ALA A 768 0.24 9.37 14.67
CA ALA A 768 -1.16 9.71 14.84
C ALA A 768 -1.92 9.84 13.52
N SER A 769 -3.13 9.33 13.58
CA SER A 769 -3.97 9.07 12.42
C SER A 769 -5.43 8.96 12.84
N THR A 770 -6.31 9.02 11.85
CA THR A 770 -7.74 8.94 12.03
C THR A 770 -8.35 7.60 11.66
N ASP A 771 -7.67 6.79 10.85
CA ASP A 771 -8.17 5.50 10.37
C ASP A 771 -9.56 5.67 9.72
N ILE A 772 -9.65 6.67 8.85
CA ILE A 772 -10.93 7.19 8.37
C ILE A 772 -11.35 6.56 7.04
N HIS A 773 -12.55 6.00 7.08
CA HIS A 773 -13.15 5.27 5.95
C HIS A 773 -14.23 6.08 5.21
N GLN A 774 -14.66 7.20 5.79
CA GLN A 774 -15.72 8.05 5.23
C GLN A 774 -15.40 9.54 5.33
N SER A 775 -14.59 10.04 4.41
CA SER A 775 -14.15 11.43 4.34
C SER A 775 -15.19 12.36 3.68
N ALA A 776 -16.12 11.82 2.87
CA ALA A 776 -17.14 12.62 2.19
C ALA A 776 -18.20 13.25 3.11
N THR A 777 -18.52 12.60 4.23
CA THR A 777 -19.64 13.00 5.12
C THR A 777 -19.24 13.16 6.58
N SER A 778 -17.94 13.17 6.89
CA SER A 778 -17.45 13.34 8.25
C SER A 778 -16.53 14.56 8.34
N THR A 779 -16.40 15.10 9.55
CA THR A 779 -15.33 16.05 9.87
C THR A 779 -14.05 15.37 10.33
N GLY A 780 -13.96 14.05 10.18
CA GLY A 780 -12.98 13.23 10.88
C GLY A 780 -11.57 13.36 10.34
N SER A 781 -11.38 13.66 9.05
CA SER A 781 -10.04 13.72 8.44
C SER A 781 -9.14 14.71 9.17
N GLY A 782 -7.93 14.27 9.50
CA GLY A 782 -6.97 14.99 10.32
C GLY A 782 -7.45 15.35 11.73
N ALA A 783 -8.51 14.75 12.28
CA ALA A 783 -8.97 15.03 13.65
C ALA A 783 -7.99 14.54 14.72
N ASN A 784 -7.19 13.54 14.37
CA ASN A 784 -5.93 13.17 14.99
C ASN A 784 -4.88 13.29 13.89
N ARG A 785 -3.71 13.84 14.19
CA ARG A 785 -2.66 14.05 13.19
C ARG A 785 -1.29 14.10 13.85
N SER A 786 -0.27 13.73 13.10
CA SER A 786 1.13 13.98 13.47
C SER A 786 1.53 15.39 13.04
N TYR A 787 2.32 16.05 13.88
CA TYR A 787 3.05 17.27 13.56
C TYR A 787 4.52 16.87 13.46
N VAL A 788 5.13 17.07 12.30
CA VAL A 788 6.48 16.62 11.99
C VAL A 788 7.36 17.82 11.66
N PHE A 789 8.57 17.83 12.21
CA PHE A 789 9.56 18.88 12.00
C PHE A 789 10.56 18.50 10.91
N LEU A 790 10.82 19.42 9.97
CA LEU A 790 11.83 19.24 8.92
C LEU A 790 13.04 20.15 9.18
N GLU A 791 14.20 19.59 9.50
CA GLU A 791 15.39 20.39 9.85
C GLU A 791 15.91 21.28 8.73
N ASN A 792 15.68 20.87 7.48
CA ASN A 792 16.11 21.59 6.27
C ASN A 792 14.92 22.14 5.46
N GLY A 793 13.79 22.45 6.10
CA GLY A 793 12.59 22.92 5.39
C GLY A 793 12.84 24.12 4.46
N ASP A 794 13.73 25.05 4.82
CA ASP A 794 14.14 26.16 3.95
C ASP A 794 14.93 25.75 2.69
N ALA A 795 15.65 24.62 2.75
CA ALA A 795 16.45 24.10 1.64
C ALA A 795 15.63 23.21 0.69
N ILE A 796 14.48 22.71 1.15
CA ILE A 796 13.52 21.93 0.38
C ILE A 796 12.41 22.89 -0.04
N SER A 797 12.44 23.35 -1.29
CA SER A 797 11.37 24.24 -1.76
C SER A 797 10.04 23.51 -1.72
N GLU A 798 8.99 24.17 -1.20
CA GLU A 798 7.58 23.75 -1.38
C GLU A 798 7.25 23.49 -2.87
N GLU A 799 8.01 24.08 -3.80
CA GLU A 799 7.91 23.80 -5.25
C GLU A 799 8.27 22.34 -5.64
N ASN A 800 8.90 21.56 -4.76
CA ASN A 800 9.38 20.19 -5.02
C ASN A 800 8.66 19.14 -4.16
N PHE A 801 7.34 19.07 -4.39
CA PHE A 801 6.36 18.16 -3.80
C PHE A 801 6.85 16.74 -3.46
N ASP A 802 7.61 16.08 -4.35
CA ASP A 802 8.03 14.68 -4.16
C ASP A 802 9.17 14.56 -3.13
N THR A 803 10.18 15.43 -3.26
CA THR A 803 11.31 15.46 -2.31
C THR A 803 10.84 15.89 -0.93
N PHE A 804 9.81 16.74 -0.86
CA PHE A 804 9.19 17.12 0.41
C PHE A 804 8.55 15.92 1.11
N GLY A 805 7.72 15.14 0.40
CA GLY A 805 7.09 13.94 0.96
C GLY A 805 8.09 12.92 1.50
N LEU A 806 9.19 12.71 0.79
CA LEU A 806 10.29 11.83 1.20
C LEU A 806 11.02 12.31 2.46
N GLU A 807 11.32 13.61 2.55
CA GLU A 807 11.96 14.18 3.74
C GLU A 807 11.03 14.06 4.94
N PHE A 808 9.74 14.34 4.74
CA PHE A 808 8.73 14.23 5.78
C PHE A 808 8.69 12.83 6.37
N ALA A 809 8.61 11.79 5.51
CA ALA A 809 8.57 10.40 5.95
C ALA A 809 9.81 10.03 6.80
N ARG A 810 11.01 10.51 6.42
CA ARG A 810 12.21 10.24 7.23
C ARG A 810 12.21 11.02 8.55
N SER A 811 11.85 12.30 8.56
CA SER A 811 11.73 13.06 9.81
C SER A 811 10.78 12.40 10.80
N GLU A 812 9.65 11.89 10.31
CA GLU A 812 8.68 11.17 11.12
C GLU A 812 9.23 9.84 11.65
N ALA A 813 9.93 9.06 10.82
CA ALA A 813 10.62 7.83 11.23
C ALA A 813 11.73 8.09 12.27
N LEU A 814 12.28 9.30 12.33
CA LEU A 814 13.25 9.72 13.36
C LEU A 814 12.61 10.18 14.66
N GLY A 815 11.28 10.23 14.73
CA GLY A 815 10.55 10.70 15.90
C GLY A 815 10.62 12.20 16.09
N HIS A 816 10.96 12.98 15.04
CA HIS A 816 10.91 14.45 15.04
C HIS A 816 9.46 14.96 14.97
N ALA A 817 8.61 14.43 15.84
CA ALA A 817 7.18 14.56 15.73
C ALA A 817 6.45 14.55 17.07
N PHE A 818 5.24 15.09 17.09
CA PHE A 818 4.28 14.89 18.17
C PHE A 818 2.88 14.68 17.60
N ASN A 819 2.06 13.97 18.36
CA ASN A 819 0.69 13.67 17.98
C ASN A 819 -0.23 14.75 18.56
N SER A 820 -1.22 15.20 17.79
CA SER A 820 -2.25 16.13 18.29
C SER A 820 -3.68 15.75 17.89
N SER A 821 -4.64 16.13 18.73
CA SER A 821 -6.09 16.18 18.44
C SER A 821 -6.69 17.59 18.61
N GLY A 822 -5.84 18.61 18.81
CA GLY A 822 -6.27 20.02 18.96
C GLY A 822 -5.27 20.95 19.65
N VAL A 823 -4.20 20.41 20.24
CA VAL A 823 -3.17 21.18 20.97
C VAL A 823 -1.85 21.14 20.20
N VAL A 824 -1.14 22.26 20.13
CA VAL A 824 0.19 22.33 19.51
C VAL A 824 1.24 22.57 20.58
N ILE A 825 2.34 21.81 20.54
CA ILE A 825 3.47 21.88 21.48
C ILE A 825 4.81 21.92 20.72
N ILE A 826 5.37 23.11 20.58
CA ILE A 826 6.61 23.36 19.82
C ILE A 826 7.76 23.63 20.78
N PRO A 827 8.93 23.01 20.63
CA PRO A 827 10.13 23.41 21.35
C PRO A 827 10.52 24.87 21.01
N ALA A 828 10.69 25.72 22.02
CA ALA A 828 10.97 27.16 21.83
C ALA A 828 12.46 27.47 21.59
N THR A 829 13.35 26.48 21.69
CA THR A 829 14.81 26.66 21.57
C THR A 829 15.35 25.98 20.33
N ASP A 830 16.00 26.76 19.45
CA ASP A 830 16.68 26.25 18.26
C ASP A 830 17.62 25.09 18.61
N GLY A 831 17.40 23.93 17.98
CA GLY A 831 18.21 22.71 18.15
C GLY A 831 17.74 21.73 19.22
N LEU A 832 16.71 22.06 20.03
CA LEU A 832 16.01 21.09 20.88
C LEU A 832 14.81 20.50 20.13
N MET A 833 14.82 19.19 19.87
CA MET A 833 13.84 18.49 19.05
C MET A 833 13.52 17.11 19.64
N TYR A 834 12.30 16.62 19.42
CA TYR A 834 11.89 15.26 19.75
C TYR A 834 12.72 14.24 18.95
N GLY A 835 12.86 13.01 19.44
CA GLY A 835 13.69 11.96 18.82
C GLY A 835 15.20 12.11 19.05
N LYS A 836 15.67 13.31 19.42
CA LYS A 836 17.11 13.60 19.62
C LYS A 836 17.64 13.29 21.01
N THR A 837 18.96 13.11 21.07
CA THR A 837 19.71 12.87 22.30
C THR A 837 20.47 14.10 22.77
N TYR A 838 20.32 14.43 24.05
CA TYR A 838 20.95 15.56 24.71
C TYR A 838 21.76 15.12 25.93
N TRP A 839 22.58 16.04 26.44
CA TRP A 839 23.34 15.87 27.66
C TRP A 839 22.95 16.91 28.68
N THR A 840 22.95 16.53 29.95
CA THR A 840 22.87 17.48 31.06
C THR A 840 24.07 18.42 31.08
N ASP A 841 23.90 19.54 31.77
CA ASP A 841 25.02 20.38 32.18
C ASP A 841 25.95 19.67 33.20
N GLU A 842 27.00 20.37 33.65
CA GLU A 842 27.97 19.84 34.63
C GLU A 842 27.37 19.48 36.00
N ASN A 843 26.14 19.93 36.29
CA ASN A 843 25.42 19.66 37.54
C ASN A 843 24.40 18.53 37.41
N GLY A 844 24.23 17.95 36.22
CA GLY A 844 23.17 16.97 35.95
C GLY A 844 21.80 17.63 35.70
N ASP A 845 21.78 18.92 35.33
CA ASP A 845 20.55 19.66 35.04
C ASP A 845 20.33 19.79 33.52
N PHE A 846 19.07 19.74 33.08
CA PHE A 846 18.62 19.96 31.71
C PHE A 846 17.32 20.76 31.71
N THR A 847 17.19 21.72 30.78
CA THR A 847 15.99 22.56 30.66
C THR A 847 15.49 22.53 29.24
N MET A 848 14.18 22.33 29.09
CA MET A 848 13.47 22.47 27.81
C MET A 848 12.40 23.55 27.95
N GLU A 849 12.20 24.31 26.87
CA GLU A 849 11.22 25.39 26.80
C GLU A 849 10.25 25.10 25.66
N PHE A 850 8.96 25.37 25.88
CA PHE A 850 7.90 25.09 24.91
C PHE A 850 7.02 26.31 24.65
N ASP A 851 6.62 26.46 23.40
CA ASP A 851 5.49 27.27 23.00
C ASP A 851 4.28 26.35 22.81
N ILE A 852 3.21 26.62 23.58
CA ILE A 852 2.02 25.76 23.63
C ILE A 852 0.81 26.57 23.23
N SER A 853 0.00 26.05 22.30
CA SER A 853 -1.25 26.70 21.88
C SER A 853 -2.41 25.73 21.60
N SER A 854 -3.64 26.23 21.70
CA SER A 854 -4.89 25.53 21.36
C SER A 854 -5.99 26.54 21.01
N LEU A 855 -7.11 26.08 20.43
CA LEU A 855 -8.35 26.85 20.32
C LEU A 855 -9.04 27.07 21.67
N ALA A 856 -8.81 26.22 22.67
CA ALA A 856 -9.37 26.36 24.02
C ALA A 856 -8.29 26.72 25.06
N ASN A 857 -8.68 27.16 26.26
CA ASN A 857 -7.68 27.47 27.29
C ASN A 857 -6.92 26.22 27.73
N LEU A 858 -5.60 26.35 27.89
CA LEU A 858 -4.72 25.26 28.29
C LEU A 858 -4.93 24.90 29.78
N GLN A 859 -4.95 23.61 30.10
CA GLN A 859 -5.15 23.13 31.48
C GLN A 859 -3.87 22.63 32.13
N THR A 860 -3.27 21.56 31.60
CA THR A 860 -2.18 20.85 32.28
C THR A 860 -1.14 20.38 31.28
N LEU A 861 0.13 20.58 31.61
CA LEU A 861 1.28 19.94 30.97
C LEU A 861 1.77 18.81 31.89
N TYR A 862 1.92 17.62 31.33
CA TYR A 862 2.45 16.41 31.94
C TYR A 862 3.85 16.15 31.41
N VAL A 863 4.76 15.75 32.30
CA VAL A 863 6.14 15.38 31.98
C VAL A 863 6.32 13.91 32.36
N PHE A 864 6.47 13.03 31.38
CA PHE A 864 6.63 11.59 31.53
C PHE A 864 8.11 11.20 31.51
N SER A 865 8.47 10.14 32.24
CA SER A 865 9.84 9.59 32.29
C SER A 865 9.85 8.11 32.70
N ASP A 866 11.04 7.50 32.73
CA ASP A 866 11.33 6.14 33.19
C ASP A 866 11.19 5.92 34.72
N GLU A 867 11.21 4.65 35.15
CA GLU A 867 11.10 4.26 36.56
C GLU A 867 12.38 4.54 37.36
N GLY A 868 12.48 5.72 37.98
CA GLY A 868 13.58 5.97 38.93
C GLY A 868 13.66 7.37 39.51
N ASN A 869 13.16 8.38 38.78
CA ASN A 869 13.48 9.78 39.09
C ASN A 869 12.29 10.64 39.59
N ARG A 870 11.05 10.13 39.70
CA ARG A 870 9.87 10.94 40.09
C ARG A 870 8.84 10.21 40.98
N LYS A 871 7.93 10.96 41.62
CA LYS A 871 6.88 10.42 42.51
C LYS A 871 5.46 10.85 42.11
N GLN A 872 4.71 9.94 41.49
CA GLN A 872 3.29 9.59 41.71
C GLN A 872 2.71 8.91 40.47
N ALA A 873 1.98 7.82 40.67
CA ALA A 873 1.09 7.22 39.68
C ALA A 873 -0.37 7.58 40.06
N SER A 874 -1.18 8.10 39.14
CA SER A 874 -2.50 8.67 39.49
C SER A 874 -3.58 8.49 38.39
N ASP A 875 -4.61 9.33 38.40
CA ASP A 875 -5.92 9.12 37.78
C ASP A 875 -6.13 10.07 36.57
N PHE A 876 -5.41 9.84 35.45
CA PHE A 876 -5.40 10.69 34.24
C PHE A 876 -5.41 9.87 32.93
N ASN A 877 -6.40 10.16 32.05
CA ASN A 877 -6.85 9.51 30.79
C ASN A 877 -6.45 8.05 30.47
N GLY A 878 -6.06 7.25 31.45
CA GLY A 878 -5.62 5.86 31.30
C GLY A 878 -4.10 5.65 31.22
N PHE A 879 -3.27 6.69 31.12
CA PHE A 879 -1.80 6.57 31.05
C PHE A 879 -1.22 6.18 32.42
N LYS A 880 -0.30 5.21 32.46
CA LYS A 880 0.22 4.61 33.72
C LYS A 880 1.74 4.70 33.83
N TYR A 881 2.28 5.91 33.94
CA TYR A 881 3.72 6.14 34.17
C TYR A 881 3.97 7.17 35.27
N LEU A 882 5.24 7.31 35.69
CA LEU A 882 5.65 8.40 36.58
C LEU A 882 5.59 9.71 35.81
N TYR A 883 4.90 10.70 36.38
CA TYR A 883 4.84 12.03 35.78
C TYR A 883 4.90 13.15 36.81
N ASP A 884 5.34 14.32 36.38
CA ASP A 884 5.08 15.60 37.04
C ASP A 884 4.08 16.42 36.24
N THR A 885 3.42 17.37 36.91
CA THR A 885 2.45 18.27 36.27
C THR A 885 2.81 19.72 36.46
N ILE A 886 2.62 20.51 35.40
CA ILE A 886 2.63 21.96 35.45
C ILE A 886 1.20 22.45 35.19
N ASP A 887 0.62 23.14 36.18
CA ASP A 887 -0.69 23.77 36.08
C ASP A 887 -0.63 24.98 35.13
N LEU A 888 -1.22 24.83 33.94
CA LEU A 888 -1.30 25.88 32.92
C LEU A 888 -2.50 26.81 33.13
N THR A 889 -3.50 26.41 33.94
CA THR A 889 -4.69 27.25 34.20
C THR A 889 -4.33 28.58 34.86
N ARG A 890 -3.17 28.64 35.54
CA ARG A 890 -2.61 29.87 36.12
C ARG A 890 -2.38 30.99 35.11
N TYR A 891 -2.22 30.66 33.82
CA TYR A 891 -2.03 31.63 32.75
C TYR A 891 -3.37 32.16 32.22
N GLY A 892 -4.43 31.34 32.25
CA GLY A 892 -5.77 31.70 31.76
C GLY A 892 -5.78 32.10 30.28
N ARG A 893 -5.00 31.40 29.46
CA ARG A 893 -4.78 31.67 28.03
C ARG A 893 -4.83 30.37 27.24
N ASN A 894 -5.16 30.51 25.95
CA ASN A 894 -5.12 29.45 24.95
C ASN A 894 -3.76 29.38 24.21
N SER A 895 -2.84 30.32 24.47
CA SER A 895 -1.46 30.30 23.97
C SER A 895 -0.50 30.83 25.04
N ILE A 896 0.61 30.12 25.25
CA ILE A 896 1.66 30.42 26.24
C ILE A 896 3.03 30.15 25.60
N ASN A 897 3.88 31.16 25.57
CA ASN A 897 5.26 31.03 25.11
C ASN A 897 6.20 30.77 26.29
N ASP A 898 7.33 30.12 26.03
CA ASP A 898 8.44 29.87 26.98
C ASP A 898 8.01 29.09 28.24
N VAL A 899 7.15 28.08 28.11
CA VAL A 899 6.84 27.15 29.21
C VAL A 899 8.09 26.33 29.52
N LYS A 900 8.75 26.63 30.64
CA LYS A 900 9.98 25.94 31.07
C LYS A 900 9.68 24.65 31.82
N VAL A 901 10.36 23.59 31.43
CA VAL A 901 10.48 22.34 32.18
C VAL A 901 11.93 22.15 32.60
N GLU A 902 12.18 22.12 33.91
CA GLU A 902 13.50 21.91 34.49
C GLU A 902 13.61 20.46 35.00
N LEU A 903 14.61 19.74 34.51
CA LEU A 903 14.96 18.37 34.91
C LEU A 903 16.30 18.44 35.64
N SER A 904 16.38 17.91 36.85
CA SER A 904 17.57 18.07 37.70
C SER A 904 18.03 16.77 38.33
N GLY A 905 19.35 16.66 38.51
CA GLY A 905 19.98 15.49 39.14
C GLY A 905 19.82 14.22 38.33
N LEU A 906 19.93 14.33 37.00
CA LEU A 906 19.86 13.18 36.09
C LEU A 906 21.23 12.48 36.03
N ASP A 907 21.21 11.18 36.31
CA ASP A 907 22.32 10.25 36.10
C ASP A 907 21.86 9.19 35.06
N GLY A 908 22.79 8.49 34.42
CA GLY A 908 22.50 7.44 33.44
C GLY A 908 21.83 7.93 32.15
N LYS A 909 21.27 6.98 31.38
CA LYS A 909 20.43 7.26 30.21
C LYS A 909 19.00 7.51 30.69
N ASN A 910 18.34 8.55 30.19
CA ASN A 910 16.96 8.89 30.55
C ASN A 910 16.16 9.22 29.28
N TRP A 911 14.84 9.05 29.33
CA TRP A 911 13.92 9.57 28.31
C TRP A 911 12.86 10.45 28.96
N PHE A 912 12.41 11.48 28.24
CA PHE A 912 11.30 12.35 28.66
C PHE A 912 10.34 12.60 27.52
N ALA A 913 9.03 12.51 27.78
CA ALA A 913 7.98 12.87 26.83
C ALA A 913 6.98 13.82 27.49
N PHE A 914 6.23 14.56 26.68
CA PHE A 914 5.37 15.63 27.14
C PHE A 914 3.94 15.43 26.66
N GLY A 915 2.97 15.60 27.55
CA GLY A 915 1.55 15.55 27.23
C GLY A 915 0.84 16.83 27.65
N VAL A 916 -0.03 17.38 26.81
CA VAL A 916 -0.80 18.58 27.14
C VAL A 916 -2.29 18.32 26.94
N VAL A 917 -3.13 18.87 27.82
CA VAL A 917 -4.59 18.85 27.69
C VAL A 917 -5.16 20.25 27.87
N ASP A 918 -6.14 20.61 27.04
CA ASP A 918 -6.89 21.86 27.13
C ASP A 918 -8.26 21.70 27.82
N GLU A 919 -9.04 22.78 27.94
CA GLU A 919 -10.35 22.73 28.59
C GLU A 919 -11.48 22.08 27.80
N ALA A 920 -11.28 21.87 26.51
CA ALA A 920 -12.19 21.10 25.65
C ALA A 920 -11.87 19.60 25.69
N GLY A 921 -10.78 19.19 26.35
CA GLY A 921 -10.30 17.81 26.40
C GLY A 921 -9.47 17.41 25.18
N LYS A 922 -9.08 18.36 24.32
CA LYS A 922 -8.12 18.10 23.24
C LYS A 922 -6.72 17.98 23.83
N MET A 923 -5.88 17.21 23.15
CA MET A 923 -4.57 16.85 23.67
C MET A 923 -3.48 16.82 22.61
N ALA A 924 -2.24 16.88 23.10
CA ALA A 924 -1.03 16.56 22.36
C ALA A 924 -0.12 15.66 23.19
N PHE A 925 0.65 14.80 22.53
CA PHE A 925 1.62 13.91 23.17
C PHE A 925 2.85 13.77 22.27
N THR A 926 4.05 14.00 22.81
CA THR A 926 5.30 14.07 22.03
C THR A 926 6.00 12.72 21.95
N ASN A 927 6.79 12.51 20.89
CA ASN A 927 7.89 11.56 20.94
C ASN A 927 8.90 11.95 22.04
N PRO A 928 9.73 11.00 22.52
CA PRO A 928 10.63 11.28 23.63
C PRO A 928 11.80 12.15 23.18
N ILE A 929 12.35 12.93 24.10
CA ILE A 929 13.75 13.35 24.05
C ILE A 929 14.58 12.40 24.89
N TRP A 930 15.79 12.10 24.43
CA TRP A 930 16.75 11.29 25.18
C TRP A 930 17.71 12.22 25.92
N VAL A 931 17.96 11.98 27.20
CA VAL A 931 18.83 12.83 28.04
C VAL A 931 19.83 11.99 28.80
N ASN A 932 21.10 12.13 28.44
CA ASN A 932 22.23 11.49 29.10
C ASN A 932 22.73 12.34 30.27
N GLY A 933 22.86 11.72 31.44
CA GLY A 933 23.50 12.28 32.62
C GLY A 933 25.01 12.38 32.49
N THR A 934 25.64 13.06 33.45
CA THR A 934 27.10 13.34 33.44
C THR A 934 28.00 12.10 33.52
N ASP A 935 27.46 10.95 33.89
CA ASP A 935 28.17 9.68 34.07
C ASP A 935 28.11 8.77 32.83
N VAL A 936 27.27 9.08 31.85
CA VAL A 936 27.23 8.39 30.55
C VAL A 936 28.46 8.82 29.74
N LYS A 937 29.27 7.85 29.32
CA LYS A 937 30.48 8.09 28.53
C LYS A 937 30.15 8.37 27.06
N ASP A 938 31.08 9.03 26.38
CA ASP A 938 30.99 9.29 24.94
C ASP A 938 30.68 7.99 24.17
N GLN A 939 29.64 8.02 23.34
CA GLN A 939 29.24 6.90 22.51
C GLN A 939 30.17 6.77 21.30
N THR A 940 30.43 5.52 20.87
CA THR A 940 31.32 5.25 19.73
C THR A 940 30.50 5.07 18.45
N ILE A 941 30.85 5.81 17.41
CA ILE A 941 30.25 5.74 16.06
C ILE A 941 30.99 4.67 15.26
N THR A 942 30.29 3.63 14.80
CA THR A 942 30.93 2.45 14.21
C THR A 942 30.79 2.33 12.70
N ALA A 943 29.81 2.99 12.07
CA ALA A 943 29.68 3.06 10.60
C ALA A 943 29.25 4.46 10.16
N VAL A 944 29.63 4.81 8.92
CA VAL A 944 29.42 6.13 8.29
C VAL A 944 29.16 5.94 6.80
N GLU A 945 27.95 6.26 6.33
CA GLU A 945 27.56 6.15 4.92
C GLU A 945 26.98 7.45 4.37
N PHE A 946 27.25 7.80 3.12
CA PHE A 946 26.62 8.97 2.50
C PHE A 946 25.14 8.69 2.19
N GLN A 947 24.23 9.54 2.68
CA GLN A 947 22.80 9.52 2.32
C GLN A 947 22.55 10.04 0.88
N THR A 948 23.54 10.72 0.30
CA THR A 948 23.64 10.99 -1.14
C THR A 948 25.12 11.15 -1.46
N GLU A 949 25.63 10.40 -2.44
CA GLU A 949 27.04 10.50 -2.82
C GLU A 949 27.39 11.96 -3.17
N PRO A 950 28.45 12.55 -2.61
CA PRO A 950 28.83 13.92 -2.91
C PRO A 950 29.00 14.09 -4.42
N THR A 951 28.18 14.93 -5.05
CA THR A 951 28.30 15.19 -6.48
C THR A 951 29.54 16.05 -6.72
N LEU A 952 30.66 15.41 -7.06
CA LEU A 952 31.89 16.09 -7.40
C LEU A 952 31.89 16.41 -8.89
N PRO A 953 32.35 17.60 -9.32
CA PRO A 953 32.58 17.86 -10.73
C PRO A 953 33.65 16.89 -11.25
N ASP A 954 33.37 16.25 -12.40
CA ASP A 954 34.29 15.32 -13.08
C ASP A 954 35.70 15.89 -13.29
N SER A 955 35.80 17.23 -13.32
CA SER A 955 37.06 17.94 -13.37
C SER A 955 36.92 19.39 -12.91
N LEU A 956 37.97 19.95 -12.30
CA LEU A 956 38.00 21.36 -11.90
C LEU A 956 38.78 22.22 -12.89
N THR A 957 38.19 23.34 -13.32
CA THR A 957 38.90 24.35 -14.12
C THR A 957 39.72 25.29 -13.24
N ALA A 958 40.88 25.74 -13.73
CA ALA A 958 41.74 26.67 -13.01
C ALA A 958 41.01 28.00 -12.74
N GLY A 959 40.63 28.25 -11.49
CA GLY A 959 39.98 29.50 -11.04
C GLY A 959 38.46 29.42 -10.82
N ALA A 960 37.87 28.23 -10.81
CA ALA A 960 36.48 28.06 -10.37
C ALA A 960 36.32 28.41 -8.88
N GLU A 961 35.34 29.27 -8.57
CA GLU A 961 34.76 29.32 -7.22
C GLU A 961 33.77 28.16 -7.11
N ILE A 962 33.93 27.31 -6.10
CA ILE A 962 33.19 26.06 -5.97
C ILE A 962 32.48 26.10 -4.62
N THR A 963 31.16 25.99 -4.65
CA THR A 963 30.32 25.83 -3.46
C THR A 963 30.37 24.36 -3.04
N ALA A 964 30.63 24.06 -1.76
CA ALA A 964 30.53 22.70 -1.25
C ALA A 964 29.07 22.20 -1.37
N PRO A 965 28.82 20.90 -1.60
CA PRO A 965 27.48 20.33 -1.43
C PRO A 965 26.99 20.68 -0.02
N THR A 966 25.78 21.25 0.04
CA THR A 966 25.16 21.74 1.27
C THR A 966 24.57 20.63 2.13
N SER A 967 24.56 19.38 1.67
CA SER A 967 23.77 18.31 2.30
C SER A 967 24.33 16.90 2.07
N ALA A 968 25.63 16.68 2.28
CA ALA A 968 26.14 15.31 2.40
C ALA A 968 25.77 14.77 3.79
N GLY A 969 24.54 14.30 3.95
CA GLY A 969 24.10 13.57 5.13
C GLY A 969 24.90 12.28 5.30
N ILE A 970 25.21 11.91 6.55
CA ILE A 970 25.93 10.69 6.89
C ILE A 970 25.04 9.80 7.79
N LEU A 971 25.03 8.48 7.55
CA LEU A 971 24.46 7.48 8.45
C LEU A 971 25.22 7.35 9.78
N ILE A 972 24.46 7.19 10.87
CA ILE A 972 25.01 6.90 12.19
C ILE A 972 24.51 5.53 12.65
N THR A 973 25.33 4.48 12.50
CA THR A 973 25.13 3.31 13.36
C THR A 973 25.96 3.49 14.63
N THR A 974 25.25 3.75 15.71
CA THR A 974 25.70 3.40 17.05
C THR A 974 24.98 2.09 17.44
N PRO A 975 25.44 1.38 18.49
CA PRO A 975 24.74 0.21 19.02
C PRO A 975 23.29 0.44 19.49
N TRP A 976 22.78 1.67 19.41
CA TRP A 976 21.43 2.06 19.82
C TRP A 976 20.78 3.02 18.80
N SER A 977 21.31 3.15 17.58
CA SER A 977 20.72 3.98 16.52
C SER A 977 20.69 3.25 15.19
N VAL A 978 19.49 2.90 14.73
CA VAL A 978 19.26 2.35 13.40
C VAL A 978 18.57 3.42 12.55
N ARG A 979 19.30 3.88 11.52
CA ARG A 979 18.93 4.79 10.40
C ARG A 979 18.81 6.30 10.75
N MET A 980 19.12 7.18 9.77
CA MET A 980 19.80 8.49 9.92
C MET A 980 18.88 9.73 9.86
N ALA A 981 19.21 10.94 10.37
CA ALA A 981 20.45 11.61 10.81
C ALA A 981 20.09 12.66 11.93
N GLU A 982 20.92 13.55 12.48
CA GLU A 982 21.05 14.92 11.91
C GLU A 982 21.98 15.93 12.62
N ASP A 983 22.61 15.68 13.79
CA ASP A 983 23.37 16.75 14.50
C ASP A 983 24.79 17.06 13.96
N TRP A 984 25.07 16.70 12.72
CA TRP A 984 26.43 16.57 12.18
C TRP A 984 26.88 17.80 11.38
N ALA A 985 27.21 18.89 12.08
CA ALA A 985 27.75 20.09 11.43
C ALA A 985 28.99 19.78 10.58
N LEU A 986 28.88 19.93 9.26
CA LEU A 986 30.02 19.99 8.36
C LEU A 986 30.89 21.21 8.75
N VAL A 987 31.93 21.00 9.54
CA VAL A 987 32.84 22.08 9.99
C VAL A 987 33.77 22.55 8.87
N GLY A 988 33.87 21.80 7.78
CA GLY A 988 34.05 22.42 6.47
C GLY A 988 34.48 21.52 5.32
N GLY A 989 33.97 21.84 4.13
CA GLY A 989 34.54 21.42 2.85
C GLY A 989 35.65 22.38 2.42
N GLN A 990 36.91 21.93 2.42
CA GLN A 990 38.04 22.71 1.91
C GLN A 990 38.75 21.97 0.76
N TYR A 991 38.89 22.64 -0.38
CA TYR A 991 39.85 22.25 -1.41
C TYR A 991 41.24 22.74 -0.97
N GLY A 992 42.09 21.82 -0.55
CA GLY A 992 43.35 22.15 0.11
C GLY A 992 44.51 21.30 -0.38
N ASP A 993 45.54 21.99 -0.86
CA ASP A 993 46.85 21.52 -1.32
C ASP A 993 46.96 20.99 -2.77
N LYS A 994 47.86 21.64 -3.52
CA LYS A 994 48.44 21.15 -4.78
C LYS A 994 49.68 20.31 -4.47
N ALA A 995 49.66 19.03 -4.78
CA ALA A 995 50.84 18.19 -4.98
C ALA A 995 50.39 16.93 -5.76
N VAL A 996 51.11 16.28 -6.67
CA VAL A 996 52.46 16.35 -7.24
C VAL A 996 52.24 16.59 -8.74
N ASP A 997 52.93 17.53 -9.38
CA ASP A 997 52.78 17.90 -10.81
C ASP A 997 51.54 18.70 -11.26
N GLY A 998 50.69 19.17 -10.34
CA GLY A 998 49.66 20.19 -10.64
C GLY A 998 48.43 19.70 -11.40
N ARG A 999 48.13 18.39 -11.35
CA ARG A 999 47.04 17.73 -12.09
C ARG A 999 45.91 17.16 -11.22
N ILE A 1000 46.02 17.21 -9.89
CA ILE A 1000 45.03 16.67 -8.95
C ILE A 1000 44.73 17.72 -7.88
N TYR A 1001 43.46 17.93 -7.57
CA TYR A 1001 42.96 18.68 -6.43
C TYR A 1001 42.47 17.70 -5.36
N THR A 1002 42.83 17.93 -4.10
CA THR A 1002 42.26 17.16 -2.99
C THR A 1002 41.06 17.89 -2.40
N TYR A 1003 39.91 17.23 -2.40
CA TYR A 1003 38.72 17.66 -1.69
C TYR A 1003 38.67 16.98 -0.32
N ARG A 1004 38.51 17.76 0.76
CA ARG A 1004 38.34 17.23 2.13
C ARG A 1004 37.02 17.70 2.71
N LEU A 1005 36.20 16.74 3.14
CA LEU A 1005 35.06 16.97 4.05
C LEU A 1005 35.52 16.66 5.47
N THR A 1006 35.21 17.55 6.41
CA THR A 1006 35.54 17.37 7.83
C THR A 1006 34.26 17.43 8.66
N TYR A 1007 34.07 16.41 9.49
CA TYR A 1007 32.97 16.26 10.42
C TYR A 1007 33.51 16.25 11.84
N GLU A 1008 32.93 17.06 12.73
CA GLU A 1008 33.21 16.99 14.16
C GLU A 1008 32.14 16.14 14.83
N ALA A 1009 32.56 15.23 15.72
CA ALA A 1009 31.64 14.43 16.50
C ALA A 1009 30.86 15.36 17.45
N PRO A 1010 29.52 15.21 17.57
CA PRO A 1010 28.76 15.98 18.54
C PRO A 1010 29.23 15.74 19.97
N GLN A 1011 28.88 16.65 20.88
CA GLN A 1011 29.16 16.48 22.30
C GLN A 1011 28.60 15.13 22.78
N GLY A 1012 29.45 14.29 23.39
CA GLY A 1012 29.05 12.96 23.84
C GLY A 1012 29.22 11.84 22.81
N TYR A 1013 29.87 12.09 21.66
CA TYR A 1013 30.20 11.06 20.66
C TYR A 1013 31.69 11.09 20.27
N VAL A 1014 32.19 9.94 19.83
CA VAL A 1014 33.50 9.76 19.20
C VAL A 1014 33.41 8.76 18.04
N PHE A 1015 34.17 8.99 16.96
CA PHE A 1015 34.33 8.06 15.85
C PHE A 1015 35.20 6.87 16.24
N ASP A 1016 34.74 5.66 15.91
CA ASP A 1016 35.56 4.45 16.00
C ASP A 1016 36.78 4.62 15.09
N GLN A 1017 37.95 4.28 15.61
CA GLN A 1017 39.19 4.31 14.85
C GLN A 1017 39.14 3.37 13.63
N ALA A 1018 38.34 2.31 13.67
CA ALA A 1018 38.15 1.36 12.57
C ALA A 1018 37.56 2.01 11.30
N LEU A 1019 36.77 3.08 11.42
CA LEU A 1019 36.25 3.84 10.27
C LEU A 1019 37.36 4.40 9.39
N GLY A 1020 38.56 4.65 9.95
CA GLY A 1020 39.73 5.10 9.20
C GLY A 1020 40.32 4.05 8.25
N GLU A 1021 39.82 2.81 8.26
CA GLU A 1021 40.23 1.74 7.34
C GLU A 1021 39.36 1.67 6.07
N GLU A 1022 38.28 2.48 5.97
CA GLU A 1022 37.27 2.44 4.90
C GLU A 1022 37.41 3.50 3.78
N LYS A 1023 36.67 3.24 2.67
CA LYS A 1023 36.29 4.11 1.52
C LYS A 1023 37.30 5.23 1.22
N GLY A 1024 37.21 6.35 1.93
CA GLY A 1024 38.14 7.48 1.85
C GLY A 1024 38.33 8.22 3.18
N TRP A 1025 38.17 7.52 4.31
CA TRP A 1025 37.94 8.11 5.63
C TRP A 1025 39.18 8.15 6.53
N LYS A 1026 39.24 9.13 7.43
CA LYS A 1026 40.26 9.25 8.48
C LYS A 1026 39.67 9.79 9.76
N VAL A 1027 39.89 9.07 10.85
CA VAL A 1027 39.55 9.52 12.19
C VAL A 1027 40.79 10.12 12.86
N ASN A 1028 40.62 11.23 13.57
CA ASN A 1028 41.70 11.84 14.34
C ASN A 1028 42.00 11.06 15.63
N ALA A 1029 43.08 11.42 16.32
CA ALA A 1029 43.62 10.60 17.41
C ALA A 1029 42.72 10.51 18.67
N ASP A 1030 41.84 11.48 18.88
CA ASP A 1030 40.89 11.50 20.00
C ASP A 1030 39.47 11.09 19.59
N GLY A 1031 39.26 10.70 18.33
CA GLY A 1031 37.96 10.27 17.80
C GLY A 1031 36.96 11.40 17.61
N THR A 1032 37.33 12.67 17.82
CA THR A 1032 36.39 13.79 17.71
C THR A 1032 36.21 14.32 16.29
N VAL A 1033 37.04 13.89 15.33
CA VAL A 1033 36.99 14.39 13.94
C VAL A 1033 37.11 13.24 12.96
N LEU A 1034 36.20 13.21 12.00
CA LEU A 1034 36.21 12.33 10.83
C LEU A 1034 36.46 13.17 9.57
N THR A 1035 37.35 12.71 8.71
CA THR A 1035 37.69 13.39 7.45
C THR A 1035 37.51 12.44 6.27
N TYR A 1036 36.70 12.83 5.29
CA TYR A 1036 36.65 12.16 3.98
C TYR A 1036 37.54 12.90 2.99
N THR A 1037 38.35 12.16 2.23
CA THR A 1037 39.24 12.73 1.22
C THR A 1037 38.97 12.14 -0.16
N VAL A 1038 38.69 12.98 -1.14
CA VAL A 1038 38.57 12.59 -2.56
C VAL A 1038 39.58 13.35 -3.40
N GLU A 1039 40.20 12.67 -4.36
CA GLU A 1039 41.08 13.27 -5.35
C GLU A 1039 40.29 13.60 -6.63
N VAL A 1040 40.23 14.88 -7.01
CA VAL A 1040 39.55 15.37 -8.21
C VAL A 1040 40.60 15.75 -9.26
N PRO A 1041 40.57 15.16 -10.47
CA PRO A 1041 41.47 15.54 -11.55
C PRO A 1041 41.27 17.01 -11.98
N CYS A 1042 42.37 17.70 -12.26
CA CYS A 1042 42.35 19.02 -12.88
C CYS A 1042 41.95 18.87 -14.35
N GLY A 1043 40.76 19.34 -14.69
CA GLY A 1043 40.35 19.49 -16.08
C GLY A 1043 40.99 20.74 -16.64
N GLU A 1044 42.17 20.62 -17.23
CA GLU A 1044 42.43 21.54 -18.33
C GLU A 1044 41.34 21.28 -19.38
N THR A 1045 40.74 22.33 -19.92
CA THR A 1045 39.96 22.26 -21.15
C THR A 1045 40.88 21.77 -22.26
N VAL A 1046 41.07 20.45 -22.35
CA VAL A 1046 41.85 19.88 -23.43
C VAL A 1046 40.99 19.96 -24.66
N GLY A 1047 41.34 20.88 -25.57
CA GLY A 1047 40.64 21.03 -26.83
C GLY A 1047 40.61 19.70 -27.61
N SER A 1048 39.62 19.55 -28.49
CA SER A 1048 39.56 18.45 -29.45
C SER A 1048 40.88 18.29 -30.19
N PHE A 1049 41.21 17.06 -30.60
CA PHE A 1049 42.23 16.87 -31.61
C PHE A 1049 41.71 17.44 -32.93
N ASP A 1050 42.57 18.14 -33.69
CA ASP A 1050 42.17 18.88 -34.89
C ASP A 1050 41.50 17.98 -35.95
N ASP A 1051 41.83 16.68 -35.95
CA ASP A 1051 41.28 15.66 -36.83
C ASP A 1051 40.08 14.89 -36.26
N CYS A 1052 39.62 15.23 -35.05
CA CYS A 1052 38.46 14.64 -34.37
C CYS A 1052 37.28 15.63 -34.20
N VAL A 1053 37.53 16.94 -34.30
CA VAL A 1053 36.48 17.98 -34.20
C VAL A 1053 35.26 17.64 -35.08
N ASP A 1054 34.06 17.77 -34.50
CA ASP A 1054 32.76 17.52 -35.12
C ASP A 1054 32.57 16.08 -35.67
N LYS A 1055 33.35 15.10 -35.18
CA LYS A 1055 33.19 13.68 -35.52
C LYS A 1055 32.64 12.90 -34.31
N TRP A 1056 32.06 11.73 -34.57
CA TRP A 1056 31.41 10.89 -33.56
C TRP A 1056 32.31 10.48 -32.39
N MET A 1057 33.63 10.41 -32.59
CA MET A 1057 34.60 10.04 -31.56
C MET A 1057 35.17 11.24 -30.79
N ASP A 1058 34.75 12.48 -31.08
CA ASP A 1058 35.35 13.67 -30.48
C ASP A 1058 35.21 13.67 -28.95
N GLU A 1059 34.02 13.31 -28.45
CA GLU A 1059 33.77 13.21 -27.01
C GLU A 1059 34.62 12.14 -26.35
N ALA A 1060 34.63 10.92 -26.91
CA ALA A 1060 35.42 9.81 -26.40
C ALA A 1060 36.92 10.16 -26.36
N THR A 1061 37.46 10.72 -27.44
CA THR A 1061 38.88 11.10 -27.51
C THR A 1061 39.23 12.25 -26.57
N ARG A 1062 38.33 13.22 -26.38
CA ARG A 1062 38.51 14.33 -25.43
C ARG A 1062 38.50 13.84 -23.98
N TYR A 1063 37.58 12.95 -23.61
CA TYR A 1063 37.47 12.39 -22.27
C TYR A 1063 38.73 11.57 -21.91
N LEU A 1064 39.17 10.69 -22.82
CA LEU A 1064 40.39 9.89 -22.63
C LEU A 1064 41.67 10.75 -22.62
N ARG A 1065 41.72 11.83 -23.42
CA ARG A 1065 42.83 12.79 -23.39
C ARG A 1065 42.89 13.55 -22.06
N ALA A 1066 41.74 13.92 -21.50
CA ALA A 1066 41.64 14.63 -20.23
C ALA A 1066 42.10 13.76 -19.03
N ARG A 1067 41.73 12.48 -19.00
CA ARG A 1067 42.24 11.49 -18.02
C ARG A 1067 43.67 10.98 -18.33
N GLY A 1068 44.37 11.49 -19.36
CA GLY A 1068 45.75 11.12 -19.69
C GLY A 1068 45.93 9.70 -20.27
N ILE A 1069 44.83 9.07 -20.69
CA ILE A 1069 44.80 7.69 -21.18
C ILE A 1069 45.24 7.62 -22.64
N ALA A 1070 44.65 8.48 -23.48
CA ALA A 1070 44.88 8.48 -24.92
C ALA A 1070 45.64 9.74 -25.37
N GLU A 1071 46.89 9.55 -25.78
CA GLU A 1071 47.71 10.62 -26.36
C GLU A 1071 47.60 10.65 -27.89
N GLY A 1072 47.74 11.85 -28.46
CA GLY A 1072 47.77 12.06 -29.91
C GLY A 1072 49.08 11.62 -30.56
N VAL A 1073 49.10 11.56 -31.89
CA VAL A 1073 50.28 11.17 -32.69
C VAL A 1073 51.25 12.35 -32.97
N GLY A 1074 51.04 13.49 -32.31
CA GLY A 1074 51.77 14.75 -32.53
C GLY A 1074 50.93 15.82 -33.24
N ASP A 1075 51.39 17.08 -33.22
CA ASP A 1075 50.74 18.23 -33.89
C ASP A 1075 49.24 18.43 -33.61
N ASN A 1076 48.78 18.08 -32.39
CA ASN A 1076 47.36 18.08 -32.00
C ASN A 1076 46.45 17.15 -32.83
N LEU A 1077 46.99 16.07 -33.39
CA LEU A 1077 46.26 15.04 -34.14
C LEU A 1077 46.12 13.74 -33.33
N TYR A 1078 44.98 13.05 -33.46
CA TYR A 1078 44.75 11.73 -32.84
C TYR A 1078 44.99 10.56 -33.80
N ASN A 1079 44.82 10.80 -35.11
CA ASN A 1079 44.74 9.78 -36.16
C ASN A 1079 43.58 8.78 -35.94
N PRO A 1080 42.31 9.24 -35.89
CA PRO A 1080 41.16 8.41 -35.55
C PRO A 1080 40.95 7.24 -36.53
N ASP A 1081 41.26 7.44 -37.82
CA ASP A 1081 41.12 6.42 -38.87
C ASP A 1081 42.31 5.44 -38.93
N GLY A 1082 43.34 5.66 -38.10
CA GLY A 1082 44.50 4.78 -38.01
C GLY A 1082 44.13 3.43 -37.40
N GLN A 1083 44.61 2.33 -37.98
CA GLN A 1083 44.42 1.01 -37.40
C GLN A 1083 45.22 0.86 -36.10
N ILE A 1084 44.55 0.50 -35.01
CA ILE A 1084 45.17 0.31 -33.70
C ILE A 1084 45.86 -1.05 -33.62
N THR A 1085 47.04 -1.09 -32.99
CA THR A 1085 47.79 -2.33 -32.78
C THR A 1085 47.38 -3.04 -31.49
N ARG A 1086 47.70 -4.33 -31.38
CA ARG A 1086 47.45 -5.12 -30.16
C ARG A 1086 48.12 -4.53 -28.93
N ALA A 1087 49.38 -4.10 -29.04
CA ALA A 1087 50.10 -3.47 -27.92
C ALA A 1087 49.50 -2.09 -27.58
N GLU A 1088 49.09 -1.30 -28.57
CA GLU A 1088 48.42 -0.02 -28.30
C GLU A 1088 47.11 -0.18 -27.55
N TYR A 1089 46.25 -1.12 -27.94
CA TYR A 1089 44.98 -1.30 -27.23
C TYR A 1089 45.18 -1.86 -25.82
N ALA A 1090 46.10 -2.82 -25.65
CA ALA A 1090 46.45 -3.35 -24.33
C ALA A 1090 46.98 -2.26 -23.39
N ALA A 1091 47.85 -1.37 -23.89
CA ALA A 1091 48.34 -0.24 -23.11
C ALA A 1091 47.22 0.75 -22.74
N LEU A 1092 46.31 1.05 -23.67
CA LEU A 1092 45.20 1.94 -23.39
C LEU A 1092 44.24 1.38 -22.35
N ILE A 1093 43.84 0.09 -22.43
CA ILE A 1093 42.88 -0.47 -21.45
C ILE A 1093 43.49 -0.62 -20.05
N VAL A 1094 44.78 -0.94 -19.95
CA VAL A 1094 45.51 -0.94 -18.67
C VAL A 1094 45.53 0.45 -18.05
N ARG A 1095 45.71 1.50 -18.86
CA ARG A 1095 45.63 2.90 -18.39
C ARG A 1095 44.21 3.32 -18.04
N THR A 1096 43.21 2.92 -18.83
CA THR A 1096 41.79 3.22 -18.60
C THR A 1096 41.33 2.76 -17.23
N LEU A 1097 41.72 1.55 -16.83
CA LEU A 1097 41.33 0.95 -15.55
C LEU A 1097 42.44 1.02 -14.49
N GLU A 1098 43.46 1.83 -14.76
CA GLU A 1098 44.62 2.09 -13.90
C GLU A 1098 45.28 0.84 -13.29
N LEU A 1099 45.28 -0.27 -14.01
CA LEU A 1099 45.78 -1.56 -13.51
C LEU A 1099 47.25 -1.45 -13.09
N LYS A 1100 47.59 -2.08 -11.97
CA LYS A 1100 48.94 -2.06 -11.37
C LYS A 1100 49.56 -3.45 -11.42
N ASP A 1101 50.87 -3.55 -11.28
CA ASP A 1101 51.53 -4.84 -11.10
C ASP A 1101 50.91 -5.62 -9.92
N ASN A 1102 50.39 -6.82 -10.21
CA ASN A 1102 49.73 -7.69 -9.24
C ASN A 1102 50.71 -8.66 -8.55
N GLY A 1103 52.01 -8.54 -8.80
CA GLY A 1103 53.05 -9.40 -8.28
C GLY A 1103 53.12 -10.79 -8.94
N VAL A 1104 52.30 -11.05 -9.97
CA VAL A 1104 52.39 -12.23 -10.81
C VAL A 1104 53.40 -11.94 -11.92
N ALA A 1105 54.34 -12.86 -12.12
CA ALA A 1105 55.33 -12.70 -13.19
C ALA A 1105 54.65 -12.60 -14.57
N PRO A 1106 55.01 -11.63 -15.43
CA PRO A 1106 54.44 -11.49 -16.76
C PRO A 1106 54.72 -12.75 -17.60
N LYS A 1107 53.85 -13.03 -18.56
CA LYS A 1107 54.04 -14.17 -19.48
C LYS A 1107 55.08 -13.78 -20.53
N GLU A 1108 56.15 -14.57 -20.64
CA GLU A 1108 57.17 -14.39 -21.68
C GLU A 1108 56.57 -14.66 -23.08
N PHE A 1109 56.72 -13.71 -24.00
CA PHE A 1109 56.30 -13.85 -25.39
C PHE A 1109 57.49 -14.15 -26.30
N ALA A 1110 57.31 -15.01 -27.29
CA ALA A 1110 58.38 -15.38 -28.23
C ALA A 1110 58.89 -14.20 -29.08
N ASP A 1111 58.11 -13.11 -29.17
CA ASP A 1111 58.39 -11.87 -29.88
C ASP A 1111 58.43 -10.64 -28.95
N GLU A 1112 58.76 -10.83 -27.67
CA GLU A 1112 58.84 -9.75 -26.67
C GLU A 1112 59.77 -8.59 -27.10
N ALA A 1113 60.83 -8.90 -27.86
CA ALA A 1113 61.74 -7.90 -28.42
C ALA A 1113 61.10 -6.95 -29.46
N ASP A 1114 59.92 -7.28 -29.97
CA ASP A 1114 59.15 -6.46 -30.93
C ASP A 1114 58.14 -5.53 -30.21
N ILE A 1115 58.00 -5.61 -28.88
CA ILE A 1115 57.14 -4.72 -28.08
C ILE A 1115 57.77 -3.31 -28.05
N PRO A 1116 57.02 -2.25 -28.41
CA PRO A 1116 57.52 -0.88 -28.31
C PRO A 1116 57.91 -0.53 -26.87
N GLU A 1117 59.06 0.14 -26.69
CA GLU A 1117 59.61 0.49 -25.36
C GLU A 1117 58.62 1.25 -24.47
N TRP A 1118 57.71 2.05 -25.06
CA TRP A 1118 56.71 2.82 -24.34
C TRP A 1118 55.52 2.00 -23.81
N ALA A 1119 55.34 0.76 -24.29
CA ALA A 1119 54.21 -0.12 -23.98
C ALA A 1119 54.62 -1.34 -23.14
N ILE A 1120 55.91 -1.50 -22.82
CA ILE A 1120 56.44 -2.70 -22.14
C ILE A 1120 55.73 -2.89 -20.80
N ASP A 1121 55.69 -1.84 -19.97
CA ASP A 1121 55.12 -1.93 -18.62
C ASP A 1121 53.63 -2.32 -18.68
N GLU A 1122 52.85 -1.72 -19.56
CA GLU A 1122 51.43 -2.04 -19.68
C GLU A 1122 51.18 -3.41 -20.32
N VAL A 1123 52.00 -3.84 -21.27
CA VAL A 1123 51.92 -5.19 -21.85
C VAL A 1123 52.27 -6.26 -20.81
N ASP A 1124 53.27 -5.99 -19.97
CA ASP A 1124 53.64 -6.87 -18.86
C ASP A 1124 52.49 -7.00 -17.86
N ILE A 1125 51.90 -5.86 -17.46
CA ILE A 1125 50.70 -5.83 -16.59
C ILE A 1125 49.57 -6.63 -17.24
N ALA A 1126 49.19 -6.32 -18.48
CA ALA A 1126 48.12 -7.03 -19.18
C ALA A 1126 48.37 -8.55 -19.29
N SER A 1127 49.62 -8.96 -19.48
CA SER A 1127 49.99 -10.38 -19.54
C SER A 1127 49.92 -11.07 -18.18
N SER A 1128 50.29 -10.38 -17.10
CA SER A 1128 50.28 -10.89 -15.71
C SER A 1128 48.85 -11.17 -15.21
N TYR A 1129 47.89 -10.36 -15.64
CA TYR A 1129 46.47 -10.56 -15.39
C TYR A 1129 45.83 -11.58 -16.34
N GLY A 1130 46.51 -11.98 -17.41
CA GLY A 1130 45.93 -12.85 -18.43
C GLY A 1130 44.95 -12.14 -19.38
N ILE A 1131 44.89 -10.81 -19.32
CA ILE A 1131 44.15 -9.93 -20.24
C ILE A 1131 44.71 -10.10 -21.66
N LEU A 1132 46.04 -10.00 -21.79
CA LEU A 1132 46.73 -10.21 -23.05
C LEU A 1132 47.35 -11.61 -23.10
N GLN A 1133 47.00 -12.36 -24.14
CA GLN A 1133 47.49 -13.72 -24.36
C GLN A 1133 48.16 -13.82 -25.73
N GLY A 1134 49.17 -14.70 -25.81
CA GLY A 1134 49.89 -14.99 -27.05
C GLY A 1134 49.07 -15.89 -27.97
N ASP A 1135 49.44 -15.92 -29.25
CA ASP A 1135 48.89 -16.88 -30.21
C ASP A 1135 49.40 -18.32 -29.95
N ASP A 1136 48.98 -19.27 -30.81
CA ASP A 1136 49.38 -20.69 -30.72
C ASP A 1136 50.91 -20.91 -30.85
N GLU A 1137 51.67 -19.93 -31.33
CA GLU A 1137 53.13 -19.94 -31.40
C GLU A 1137 53.80 -19.25 -30.20
N GLY A 1138 53.01 -18.76 -29.24
CA GLY A 1138 53.47 -18.06 -28.04
C GLY A 1138 53.86 -16.59 -28.29
N LYS A 1139 53.37 -15.97 -29.37
CA LYS A 1139 53.69 -14.57 -29.72
C LYS A 1139 52.57 -13.61 -29.32
N CYS A 1140 52.94 -12.45 -28.79
CA CYS A 1140 52.02 -11.35 -28.50
C CYS A 1140 51.52 -10.65 -29.79
N ASN A 1141 52.36 -10.65 -30.84
CA ASN A 1141 52.18 -9.90 -32.07
C ASN A 1141 51.91 -8.41 -31.81
N PRO A 1142 52.79 -7.69 -31.07
CA PRO A 1142 52.51 -6.36 -30.52
C PRO A 1142 52.19 -5.31 -31.60
N ASN A 1143 52.81 -5.44 -32.79
CA ASN A 1143 52.63 -4.52 -33.91
C ASN A 1143 51.51 -4.94 -34.89
N ALA A 1144 50.85 -6.09 -34.66
CA ALA A 1144 49.75 -6.53 -35.50
C ALA A 1144 48.52 -5.64 -35.27
N LYS A 1145 47.79 -5.35 -36.35
CA LYS A 1145 46.53 -4.62 -36.28
C LYS A 1145 45.49 -5.50 -35.62
N ILE A 1146 44.91 -5.02 -34.53
CA ILE A 1146 44.00 -5.83 -33.72
C ILE A 1146 42.69 -6.04 -34.50
N LYS A 1147 42.19 -7.27 -34.49
CA LYS A 1147 40.83 -7.54 -34.97
C LYS A 1147 39.81 -7.03 -33.97
N ARG A 1148 38.60 -6.74 -34.43
CA ARG A 1148 37.52 -6.26 -33.56
C ARG A 1148 37.12 -7.31 -32.52
N GLU A 1149 37.00 -8.58 -32.91
CA GLU A 1149 36.74 -9.68 -31.96
C GLU A 1149 37.82 -9.78 -30.86
N ASP A 1150 39.10 -9.60 -31.21
CA ASP A 1150 40.21 -9.66 -30.25
C ASP A 1150 40.23 -8.45 -29.31
N MET A 1151 39.91 -7.25 -29.84
CA MET A 1151 39.82 -6.03 -29.05
C MET A 1151 38.74 -6.16 -27.97
N LEU A 1152 37.56 -6.65 -28.36
CA LEU A 1152 36.42 -6.83 -27.47
C LEU A 1152 36.63 -7.95 -26.45
N LEU A 1153 37.30 -9.04 -26.86
CA LEU A 1153 37.68 -10.10 -25.93
C LEU A 1153 38.66 -9.61 -24.86
N ILE A 1154 39.62 -8.74 -25.24
CA ILE A 1154 40.51 -8.08 -24.27
C ILE A 1154 39.68 -7.20 -23.31
N THR A 1155 38.68 -6.46 -23.81
CA THR A 1155 37.77 -5.68 -22.97
C THR A 1155 37.03 -6.54 -21.96
N TYR A 1156 36.34 -7.59 -22.42
CA TYR A 1156 35.55 -8.47 -21.56
C TYR A 1156 36.41 -9.10 -20.46
N ARG A 1157 37.56 -9.68 -20.82
CA ARG A 1157 38.48 -10.29 -19.84
C ARG A 1157 38.92 -9.29 -18.78
N THR A 1158 39.14 -8.04 -19.18
CA THR A 1158 39.55 -7.01 -18.22
C THR A 1158 38.41 -6.69 -17.25
N LEU A 1159 37.18 -6.54 -17.74
CA LEU A 1159 36.00 -6.31 -16.89
C LEU A 1159 35.70 -7.49 -15.97
N ASP A 1160 35.81 -8.72 -16.47
CA ASP A 1160 35.60 -9.96 -15.72
C ASP A 1160 36.61 -10.09 -14.55
N ILE A 1161 37.89 -9.85 -14.83
CA ILE A 1161 38.95 -9.83 -13.80
C ILE A 1161 38.69 -8.77 -12.72
N MET A 1162 38.05 -7.66 -13.09
CA MET A 1162 37.69 -6.60 -12.16
C MET A 1162 36.36 -6.84 -11.43
N GLY A 1163 35.67 -7.96 -11.69
CA GLY A 1163 34.36 -8.25 -11.11
C GLY A 1163 33.24 -7.32 -11.63
N MET A 1164 33.42 -6.73 -12.82
CA MET A 1164 32.48 -5.78 -13.44
C MET A 1164 31.49 -6.46 -14.40
N ILE A 1165 31.54 -7.78 -14.52
CA ILE A 1165 30.54 -8.57 -15.25
C ILE A 1165 29.55 -9.14 -14.21
N PRO A 1166 28.25 -8.83 -14.27
CA PRO A 1166 27.27 -9.32 -13.31
C PRO A 1166 27.06 -10.84 -13.44
N GLU A 1167 26.65 -11.50 -12.35
CA GLU A 1167 26.37 -12.95 -12.35
C GLU A 1167 25.26 -13.35 -13.34
N THR A 1168 24.31 -12.44 -13.57
CA THR A 1168 23.21 -12.64 -14.53
C THR A 1168 23.25 -11.57 -15.61
N ILE A 1169 23.37 -11.97 -16.88
CA ILE A 1169 23.38 -11.06 -18.02
C ILE A 1169 21.94 -10.84 -18.51
N PRO A 1170 21.46 -9.60 -18.65
CA PRO A 1170 20.10 -9.32 -19.10
C PRO A 1170 19.86 -9.88 -20.50
N ASP A 1171 18.67 -10.46 -20.73
CA ASP A 1171 18.34 -11.01 -22.04
C ASP A 1171 17.88 -9.90 -22.99
N ARG A 1172 18.83 -9.31 -23.72
CA ARG A 1172 18.57 -8.30 -24.75
C ARG A 1172 18.67 -8.90 -26.16
N ASP A 1173 17.74 -8.50 -27.02
CA ASP A 1173 17.72 -8.88 -28.44
C ASP A 1173 18.99 -8.39 -29.17
N ILE A 1174 19.65 -9.30 -29.90
CA ILE A 1174 20.83 -9.00 -30.71
C ILE A 1174 20.40 -8.81 -32.16
N ASN A 1175 20.36 -7.55 -32.61
CA ASN A 1175 20.00 -7.18 -33.97
C ASN A 1175 21.25 -6.95 -34.85
N LEU A 1176 22.12 -7.96 -34.97
CA LEU A 1176 23.35 -7.90 -35.77
C LEU A 1176 23.35 -8.98 -36.87
N ASN A 1177 23.58 -8.57 -38.11
CA ASN A 1177 23.47 -9.41 -39.29
C ASN A 1177 24.65 -10.39 -39.48
N ASP A 1178 25.76 -10.17 -38.78
CA ASP A 1178 27.02 -10.91 -38.90
C ASP A 1178 27.55 -11.38 -37.53
N ILE A 1179 26.67 -11.50 -36.53
CA ILE A 1179 27.05 -12.02 -35.21
C ILE A 1179 27.60 -13.46 -35.30
N ASP A 1180 27.06 -14.25 -36.23
CA ASP A 1180 27.47 -15.64 -36.51
C ASP A 1180 28.88 -15.73 -37.15
N ASP A 1181 29.48 -14.61 -37.58
CA ASP A 1181 30.86 -14.57 -38.10
C ASP A 1181 31.92 -14.45 -36.97
N LEU A 1182 31.50 -14.33 -35.71
CA LEU A 1182 32.41 -14.38 -34.55
C LEU A 1182 33.13 -15.72 -34.47
N SER A 1183 34.43 -15.68 -34.18
CA SER A 1183 35.17 -16.90 -33.89
C SER A 1183 34.68 -17.55 -32.58
N ASP A 1184 34.64 -18.88 -32.52
CA ASP A 1184 34.17 -19.65 -31.35
C ASP A 1184 34.80 -19.21 -30.01
N TYR A 1185 36.04 -18.71 -30.02
CA TYR A 1185 36.77 -18.28 -28.83
C TYR A 1185 36.36 -16.90 -28.28
N ALA A 1186 35.52 -16.15 -29.00
CA ALA A 1186 35.09 -14.81 -28.64
C ALA A 1186 33.56 -14.64 -28.66
N ALA A 1187 32.82 -15.64 -29.14
CA ALA A 1187 31.39 -15.53 -29.38
C ALA A 1187 30.60 -15.22 -28.09
N GLU A 1188 30.92 -15.91 -26.99
CA GLU A 1188 30.23 -15.75 -25.72
C GLU A 1188 30.53 -14.39 -25.08
N GLU A 1189 31.82 -14.04 -24.97
CA GLU A 1189 32.30 -12.83 -24.31
C GLU A 1189 31.88 -11.56 -25.05
N VAL A 1190 31.95 -11.56 -26.39
CA VAL A 1190 31.53 -10.41 -27.19
C VAL A 1190 30.01 -10.24 -27.15
N THR A 1191 29.26 -11.34 -27.14
CA THR A 1191 27.80 -11.29 -26.98
C THR A 1191 27.40 -10.71 -25.63
N ALA A 1192 28.12 -11.09 -24.55
CA ALA A 1192 27.91 -10.53 -23.22
C ALA A 1192 28.10 -9.00 -23.21
N LEU A 1193 29.17 -8.47 -23.80
CA LEU A 1193 29.39 -7.02 -23.89
C LEU A 1193 28.27 -6.29 -24.64
N PHE A 1194 27.69 -6.92 -25.67
CA PHE A 1194 26.56 -6.36 -26.40
C PHE A 1194 25.30 -6.31 -25.54
N LYS A 1195 24.96 -7.42 -24.87
CA LYS A 1195 23.79 -7.49 -23.98
C LYS A 1195 23.91 -6.53 -22.80
N LEU A 1196 25.10 -6.33 -22.26
CA LEU A 1196 25.37 -5.35 -21.21
C LEU A 1196 25.31 -3.89 -21.71
N GLY A 1197 25.44 -3.67 -23.03
CA GLY A 1197 25.36 -2.34 -23.64
C GLY A 1197 26.70 -1.59 -23.69
N PHE A 1198 27.82 -2.26 -23.40
CA PHE A 1198 29.17 -1.70 -23.54
C PHE A 1198 29.57 -1.47 -25.00
N ILE A 1199 28.99 -2.23 -25.92
CA ILE A 1199 29.23 -2.11 -27.36
C ILE A 1199 27.91 -2.07 -28.13
N ASN A 1200 27.96 -1.42 -29.29
CA ASN A 1200 26.87 -1.37 -30.27
C ASN A 1200 27.38 -1.85 -31.64
N GLY A 1201 26.47 -2.24 -32.52
CA GLY A 1201 26.78 -2.47 -33.94
C GLY A 1201 27.05 -1.17 -34.70
N ASN A 1202 27.59 -1.32 -35.90
CA ASN A 1202 27.64 -0.25 -36.90
C ASN A 1202 26.22 0.11 -37.38
N ASP A 1203 26.06 1.31 -37.93
CA ASP A 1203 24.78 1.81 -38.46
C ASP A 1203 24.14 0.92 -39.55
N ASP A 1204 24.93 0.06 -40.20
CA ASP A 1204 24.46 -0.90 -41.20
C ASP A 1204 23.98 -2.24 -40.61
N GLY A 1205 23.91 -2.33 -39.28
CA GLY A 1205 23.49 -3.52 -38.55
C GLY A 1205 24.53 -4.63 -38.51
N THR A 1206 25.82 -4.31 -38.66
CA THR A 1206 26.93 -5.27 -38.58
C THR A 1206 27.88 -4.98 -37.43
N LEU A 1207 28.59 -5.99 -36.93
CA LEU A 1207 29.70 -5.86 -35.99
C LEU A 1207 31.05 -5.82 -36.72
N ASN A 1208 31.20 -6.56 -37.83
CA ASN A 1208 32.45 -6.83 -38.54
C ASN A 1208 33.54 -7.45 -37.64
N PRO A 1209 33.30 -8.62 -37.03
CA PRO A 1209 34.15 -9.20 -35.99
C PRO A 1209 35.57 -9.55 -36.48
N LEU A 1210 35.70 -10.02 -37.72
CA LEU A 1210 36.98 -10.40 -38.33
C LEU A 1210 37.77 -9.20 -38.91
N GLY A 1211 37.15 -8.02 -38.96
CA GLY A 1211 37.79 -6.79 -39.43
C GLY A 1211 38.77 -6.22 -38.40
N THR A 1212 39.73 -5.40 -38.85
CA THR A 1212 40.64 -4.67 -37.95
C THR A 1212 39.98 -3.42 -37.36
N SER A 1213 40.33 -3.07 -36.12
CA SER A 1213 39.80 -1.87 -35.45
C SER A 1213 40.62 -0.60 -35.68
N THR A 1214 39.95 0.54 -35.65
CA THR A 1214 40.55 1.88 -35.69
C THR A 1214 40.82 2.43 -34.30
N ARG A 1215 41.66 3.46 -34.20
CA ARG A 1215 41.92 4.19 -32.94
C ARG A 1215 40.65 4.86 -32.41
N ALA A 1216 39.77 5.34 -33.29
CA ALA A 1216 38.47 5.89 -32.89
C ALA A 1216 37.55 4.85 -32.23
N GLU A 1217 37.46 3.66 -32.82
CA GLU A 1217 36.67 2.55 -32.26
C GLU A 1217 37.23 2.08 -30.91
N GLY A 1218 38.56 1.96 -30.80
CA GLY A 1218 39.21 1.64 -29.54
C GLY A 1218 38.92 2.69 -28.46
N ALA A 1219 39.00 3.98 -28.81
CA ALA A 1219 38.66 5.07 -27.90
C ALA A 1219 37.19 5.02 -27.44
N GLN A 1220 36.26 4.72 -28.35
CA GLN A 1220 34.84 4.65 -28.01
C GLN A 1220 34.52 3.50 -27.06
N VAL A 1221 35.11 2.32 -27.27
CA VAL A 1221 34.91 1.18 -26.35
C VAL A 1221 35.43 1.53 -24.96
N LEU A 1222 36.62 2.14 -24.86
CA LEU A 1222 37.19 2.54 -23.57
C LEU A 1222 36.40 3.66 -22.90
N TYR A 1223 35.84 4.58 -23.69
CA TYR A 1223 34.91 5.59 -23.18
C TYR A 1223 33.67 4.95 -22.59
N ASN A 1224 33.04 4.02 -23.31
CA ASN A 1224 31.85 3.31 -22.81
C ASN A 1224 32.14 2.55 -21.51
N VAL A 1225 33.33 1.93 -21.39
CA VAL A 1225 33.77 1.25 -20.15
C VAL A 1225 33.87 2.22 -18.95
N LEU A 1226 34.16 3.50 -19.19
CA LEU A 1226 34.28 4.49 -18.12
C LEU A 1226 32.96 5.19 -17.76
N THR A 1227 31.96 5.15 -18.65
CA THR A 1227 30.75 5.97 -18.54
C THR A 1227 29.45 5.17 -18.42
N LYS A 1228 29.51 3.85 -18.56
CA LYS A 1228 28.39 2.92 -18.41
C LYS A 1228 28.79 1.87 -17.40
#